data_AF-A0A5C9BHM9-F1
#
_entry.id   AF-A0A5C9BHM9-F1
#
_cell.length_a   1.000
_cell.length_b   1.000
_cell.length_c   1.000
_cell.angle_alpha   90.00
_cell.angle_beta   90.00
_cell.angle_gamma   90.00
#
_symmetry.space_group_name_H-M   'P 1'
#
loop_
_entity.id
_entity.type
_entity.pdbx_description
1 polymer ?
#
loop_
_entity_poly.entity_id
_entity_poly.type
_entity_poly.pdbx_seq_one_letter_code
_entity_poly.pdbx_strand_id
1 'polypeptide(L)'
;MTDLSVAKKLSPYKPKHKVRFVTAASLFDGHDASINIMRRILQSTGSEVIHLGHNRSVQEIVNAALQEDVQGICITSYQGGHVEFFKYMIDLLKANGGENIKVFGGGGGVIVPSEIKELHAYGVTRIYAPEDGVHMGLQGMINEVVQNADFDVADEGVPSVEQALAGLQAGDKRLLARIITLLENGEAPALKEPLLKAAAALETPVLGITGTGGAGKSSLTDEIVRRFRLDQNDSVKIGLISIDPSRKRTGGALLGDRIRMNAIEHPNIFMRSLATRDTGSEISVALPEVIAACKLAGFDLVIVETSGIGQGNAAIVPFVDLSLYVMTPEFGAASQLEKIDMLDFADFVAINKFDRKGAEDALRDVRKQYQRNREAFTTPTDDMPVFGTQAARFNDDGVTALYQALVPALTEKGLKLQPGKLPLVTVKQSSTQRAIVPAQRVRYLAEIADSVRGYHAHTEEQVKIARERQSLRISKGIFAACDKSTADFDEMAAFKDSQQDPKAKKLLDMWPATVEAYAGDEYVVKIRDKEIRTKLVSESLSGTKIKKVILPKFGDDGETLRFLMRENVPGSFPYTAGVFAFKREGEDPTRMFAGEGDAFRTNRRFKRVSEGMPAHRLSTAFDSVTLYGCDPDERPDIYGKIGNSGVSIATLDDLKVLYDGFDLLAPTTSVSMTINGPAPIILACFFNTAIDQQMAKFEKDNGRQPTEDEAEKIREWTLSTVRGTVQADILKEDQGQNTCIFSTEFALKMMGDIQEFFVHNQVQNFYSVSISGYHIAEAGANPISQLAFTLSNGFTYVESYLARGMKIDDFAPNLSFFFSNGMDPEYSVIGRVARRIWAVAMKNKYGANERSQKLKYHIQTRLPAARCTPRKWTSTTSAPRCRR
;
A
#
# COMPACT_ATOMS: atom_id res chain seq x y z
N MET A 1 -7.54 -37.44 -16.15
CA MET A 1 -6.11 -37.35 -15.77
C MET A 1 -5.34 -36.91 -17.01
N THR A 2 -5.11 -35.61 -17.16
CA THR A 2 -4.14 -35.07 -18.12
C THR A 2 -2.88 -34.78 -17.34
N ASP A 3 -1.80 -35.46 -17.72
CA ASP A 3 -0.47 -35.31 -17.16
C ASP A 3 0.00 -33.84 -17.32
N LEU A 4 0.08 -33.11 -16.20
CA LEU A 4 0.54 -31.72 -16.13
C LEU A 4 2.07 -31.61 -16.10
N SER A 5 2.81 -32.73 -16.16
CA SER A 5 4.26 -32.74 -15.94
C SER A 5 5.12 -32.46 -17.17
N VAL A 6 4.52 -32.25 -18.36
CA VAL A 6 5.25 -31.85 -19.56
C VAL A 6 4.53 -30.73 -20.31
N ALA A 7 4.39 -29.56 -19.68
CA ALA A 7 4.14 -28.35 -20.44
C ALA A 7 5.38 -28.07 -21.31
N LYS A 8 5.29 -28.34 -22.63
CA LYS A 8 6.29 -27.90 -23.61
C LYS A 8 6.58 -26.42 -23.33
N LYS A 9 7.80 -26.10 -22.89
CA LYS A 9 8.19 -24.72 -22.60
C LYS A 9 8.14 -23.96 -23.92
N LEU A 10 7.09 -23.16 -24.11
CA LEU A 10 6.90 -22.36 -25.32
C LEU A 10 8.07 -21.39 -25.47
N SER A 11 8.69 -21.38 -26.65
CA SER A 11 9.76 -20.43 -26.96
C SER A 11 9.17 -19.01 -27.11
N PRO A 12 9.83 -17.98 -26.57
CA PRO A 12 9.41 -16.59 -26.80
C PRO A 12 9.45 -16.24 -28.29
N TYR A 13 8.45 -15.48 -28.75
CA TYR A 13 8.48 -14.82 -30.06
C TYR A 13 9.67 -13.85 -30.14
N LYS A 14 10.25 -13.69 -31.33
CA LYS A 14 11.33 -12.72 -31.55
C LYS A 14 10.79 -11.57 -32.42
N PRO A 15 10.63 -10.36 -31.86
CA PRO A 15 10.15 -9.22 -32.63
C PRO A 15 11.16 -8.83 -33.72
N LYS A 16 10.65 -8.41 -34.87
CA LYS A 16 11.43 -7.87 -35.98
C LYS A 16 11.76 -6.40 -35.76
N HIS A 17 10.81 -5.63 -35.23
CA HIS A 17 10.93 -4.21 -34.98
C HIS A 17 11.18 -3.92 -33.48
N LYS A 18 11.46 -2.65 -33.17
CA LYS A 18 11.56 -2.18 -31.78
C LYS A 18 10.15 -1.98 -31.20
N VAL A 19 9.56 -3.08 -30.75
CA VAL A 19 8.19 -3.07 -30.20
C VAL A 19 8.17 -2.48 -28.80
N ARG A 20 7.39 -1.40 -28.64
CA ARG A 20 7.16 -0.68 -27.40
C ARG A 20 5.74 -0.91 -26.91
N PHE A 21 5.57 -1.04 -25.60
CA PHE A 21 4.26 -1.19 -24.96
C PHE A 21 4.06 -0.22 -23.81
N VAL A 22 2.87 0.37 -23.71
CA VAL A 22 2.38 0.95 -22.45
C VAL A 22 1.62 -0.13 -21.67
N THR A 23 1.90 -0.27 -20.39
CA THR A 23 1.21 -1.23 -19.51
C THR A 23 0.68 -0.56 -18.25
N ALA A 24 -0.60 -0.78 -17.92
CA ALA A 24 -1.23 -0.18 -16.75
C ALA A 24 -2.40 -1.04 -16.22
N ALA A 25 -2.79 -0.83 -14.97
CA ALA A 25 -4.13 -1.20 -14.50
C ALA A 25 -5.11 -0.02 -14.67
N SER A 26 -6.39 -0.33 -14.88
CA SER A 26 -7.44 0.66 -15.13
C SER A 26 -7.62 1.67 -13.97
N LEU A 27 -8.40 2.72 -14.22
CA LEU A 27 -8.70 3.74 -13.21
C LEU A 27 -9.38 3.11 -12.00
N PHE A 28 -8.97 3.54 -10.81
CA PHE A 28 -9.42 3.04 -9.52
C PHE A 28 -9.23 1.53 -9.31
N ASP A 29 -8.26 0.93 -10.01
CA ASP A 29 -7.93 -0.48 -9.91
C ASP A 29 -6.52 -0.68 -9.34
N GLY A 30 -6.43 -1.23 -8.13
CA GLY A 30 -5.19 -1.60 -7.46
C GLY A 30 -4.65 -2.99 -7.83
N HIS A 31 -5.37 -3.77 -8.64
CA HIS A 31 -4.98 -5.15 -8.99
C HIS A 31 -3.86 -5.18 -10.04
N ASP A 32 -2.62 -4.96 -9.59
CA ASP A 32 -1.45 -4.89 -10.47
C ASP A 32 -0.68 -6.22 -10.59
N ALA A 33 -1.03 -7.23 -9.78
CA ALA A 33 -0.32 -8.50 -9.74
C ALA A 33 -0.27 -9.19 -11.11
N SER A 34 -1.38 -9.17 -11.84
CA SER A 34 -1.48 -9.75 -13.19
C SER A 34 -0.64 -8.97 -14.20
N ILE A 35 -0.80 -7.64 -14.28
CA ILE A 35 -0.05 -6.81 -15.25
C ILE A 35 1.46 -6.86 -14.97
N ASN A 36 1.88 -6.97 -13.70
CA ASN A 36 3.28 -7.12 -13.32
C ASN A 36 3.90 -8.43 -13.83
N ILE A 37 3.14 -9.54 -13.85
CA ILE A 37 3.58 -10.80 -14.44
C ILE A 37 3.67 -10.63 -15.97
N MET A 38 2.63 -10.08 -16.60
CA MET A 38 2.57 -9.92 -18.06
C MET A 38 3.71 -9.04 -18.59
N ARG A 39 3.98 -7.89 -17.97
CA ARG A 39 5.06 -6.99 -18.41
C ARG A 39 6.45 -7.60 -18.27
N ARG A 40 6.68 -8.46 -17.27
CA ARG A 40 7.97 -9.17 -17.12
C ARG A 40 8.19 -10.12 -18.29
N ILE A 41 7.13 -10.79 -18.73
CA ILE A 41 7.18 -11.70 -19.88
C ILE A 41 7.37 -10.89 -21.18
N LEU A 42 6.67 -9.76 -21.37
CA LEU A 42 6.88 -8.82 -22.49
C LEU A 42 8.34 -8.37 -22.58
N GLN A 43 8.90 -7.86 -21.47
CA GLN A 43 10.31 -7.45 -21.40
C GLN A 43 11.27 -8.61 -21.75
N SER A 44 10.96 -9.83 -21.29
CA SER A 44 11.79 -11.00 -21.56
C SER A 44 11.69 -11.48 -23.02
N THR A 45 10.60 -11.14 -23.71
CA THR A 45 10.36 -11.45 -25.13
C THR A 45 11.06 -10.45 -26.06
N GLY A 46 11.54 -9.32 -25.52
CA GLY A 46 12.39 -8.35 -26.24
C GLY A 46 11.75 -6.98 -26.44
N SER A 47 10.58 -6.72 -25.84
CA SER A 47 9.90 -5.43 -25.94
C SER A 47 10.43 -4.40 -24.93
N GLU A 48 10.34 -3.12 -25.31
CA GLU A 48 10.53 -1.98 -24.40
C GLU A 48 9.20 -1.66 -23.73
N VAL A 49 9.12 -1.76 -22.39
CA VAL A 49 7.86 -1.63 -21.66
C VAL A 49 7.87 -0.36 -20.81
N ILE A 50 7.01 0.59 -21.17
CA ILE A 50 6.67 1.77 -20.39
C ILE A 50 5.58 1.37 -19.41
N HIS A 51 5.96 1.18 -18.16
CA HIS A 51 5.01 0.72 -17.14
C HIS A 51 4.47 1.91 -16.34
N LEU A 52 3.16 2.12 -16.36
CA LEU A 52 2.52 3.22 -15.62
C LEU A 52 2.03 2.79 -14.23
N GLY A 53 2.14 1.50 -13.89
CA GLY A 53 1.65 0.97 -12.62
C GLY A 53 0.15 0.74 -12.63
N HIS A 54 -0.52 1.14 -11.56
CA HIS A 54 -1.95 0.93 -11.33
C HIS A 54 -2.69 2.27 -11.20
N ASN A 55 -4.03 2.22 -11.12
CA ASN A 55 -4.88 3.41 -11.00
C ASN A 55 -4.60 4.48 -12.06
N ARG A 56 -4.76 4.14 -13.35
CA ARG A 56 -4.54 5.09 -14.45
C ARG A 56 -5.82 5.37 -15.21
N SER A 57 -6.13 6.65 -15.38
CA SER A 57 -7.21 7.11 -16.25
C SER A 57 -6.91 6.78 -17.71
N VAL A 58 -7.97 6.73 -18.52
CA VAL A 58 -7.81 6.55 -19.97
C VAL A 58 -6.98 7.68 -20.55
N GLN A 59 -7.20 8.93 -20.08
CA GLN A 59 -6.45 10.09 -20.53
C GLN A 59 -4.95 9.95 -20.29
N GLU A 60 -4.52 9.56 -19.08
CA GLU A 60 -3.10 9.34 -18.76
C GLU A 60 -2.48 8.24 -19.65
N ILE A 61 -3.20 7.12 -19.84
CA ILE A 61 -2.71 5.99 -20.65
C ILE A 61 -2.54 6.40 -22.11
N VAL A 62 -3.55 7.07 -22.67
CA VAL A 62 -3.53 7.51 -24.08
C VAL A 62 -2.48 8.59 -24.28
N ASN A 63 -2.38 9.58 -23.38
CA ASN A 63 -1.33 10.59 -23.43
C ASN A 63 0.06 9.95 -23.38
N ALA A 64 0.27 8.98 -22.49
CA ALA A 64 1.52 8.23 -22.45
C ALA A 64 1.77 7.47 -23.75
N ALA A 65 0.80 6.70 -24.26
CA ALA A 65 0.97 5.93 -25.48
C ALA A 65 1.30 6.79 -26.70
N LEU A 66 0.67 7.96 -26.82
CA LEU A 66 0.89 8.90 -27.93
C LEU A 66 2.25 9.60 -27.83
N GLN A 67 2.69 9.98 -26.63
CA GLN A 67 4.00 10.62 -26.42
C GLN A 67 5.17 9.62 -26.56
N GLU A 68 4.96 8.38 -26.10
CA GLU A 68 5.94 7.30 -26.18
C GLU A 68 5.97 6.60 -27.56
N ASP A 69 4.97 6.90 -28.39
CA ASP A 69 4.77 6.36 -29.73
C ASP A 69 4.86 4.83 -29.77
N VAL A 70 3.99 4.19 -28.98
CA VAL A 70 3.99 2.73 -28.81
C VAL A 70 3.13 2.01 -29.84
N GLN A 71 3.50 0.78 -30.17
CA GLN A 71 2.69 -0.10 -31.03
C GLN A 71 1.50 -0.72 -30.28
N GLY A 72 1.59 -0.87 -28.95
CA GLY A 72 0.54 -1.50 -28.18
C GLY A 72 0.35 -0.99 -26.74
N ILE A 73 -0.86 -1.16 -26.25
CA ILE A 73 -1.28 -0.86 -24.87
C ILE A 73 -1.85 -2.14 -24.26
N CYS A 74 -1.39 -2.53 -23.06
CA CYS A 74 -1.93 -3.67 -22.33
C CYS A 74 -2.53 -3.23 -20.99
N ILE A 75 -3.83 -3.46 -20.80
CA ILE A 75 -4.58 -3.03 -19.62
C ILE A 75 -5.14 -4.20 -18.82
N THR A 76 -5.05 -4.12 -17.50
CA THR A 76 -5.83 -4.99 -16.60
C THR A 76 -6.98 -4.23 -15.95
N SER A 77 -8.17 -4.82 -15.93
CA SER A 77 -9.38 -4.22 -15.32
C SER A 77 -10.17 -5.25 -14.52
N TYR A 78 -10.13 -5.15 -13.20
CA TYR A 78 -10.78 -6.07 -12.26
C TYR A 78 -11.95 -5.45 -11.46
N GLN A 79 -12.16 -4.13 -11.57
CA GLN A 79 -13.18 -3.41 -10.78
C GLN A 79 -14.55 -3.26 -11.47
N GLY A 80 -14.67 -3.70 -12.71
CA GLY A 80 -15.81 -3.37 -13.58
C GLY A 80 -15.64 -2.02 -14.29
N GLY A 81 -16.67 -1.62 -15.04
CA GLY A 81 -16.63 -0.44 -15.92
C GLY A 81 -15.67 -0.58 -17.11
N HIS A 82 -15.26 -1.81 -17.43
CA HIS A 82 -14.27 -2.09 -18.46
C HIS A 82 -14.80 -1.82 -19.87
N VAL A 83 -16.11 -1.98 -20.11
CA VAL A 83 -16.68 -1.73 -21.44
C VAL A 83 -16.54 -0.25 -21.79
N GLU A 84 -16.96 0.63 -20.88
CA GLU A 84 -16.86 2.08 -21.01
C GLU A 84 -15.40 2.52 -21.08
N PHE A 85 -14.54 1.96 -20.21
CA PHE A 85 -13.11 2.27 -20.17
C PHE A 85 -12.40 1.97 -21.50
N PHE A 86 -12.58 0.77 -22.05
CA PHE A 86 -11.94 0.38 -23.31
C PHE A 86 -12.52 1.12 -24.51
N LYS A 87 -13.85 1.35 -24.55
CA LYS A 87 -14.46 2.15 -25.63
C LYS A 87 -13.91 3.57 -25.63
N TYR A 88 -13.88 4.21 -24.46
CA TYR A 88 -13.34 5.56 -24.32
C TYR A 88 -11.86 5.62 -24.74
N MET A 89 -11.06 4.61 -24.40
CA MET A 89 -9.67 4.52 -24.86
C MET A 89 -9.55 4.45 -26.37
N ILE A 90 -10.36 3.62 -27.03
CA ILE A 90 -10.36 3.52 -28.50
C ILE A 90 -10.78 4.85 -29.14
N ASP A 91 -11.80 5.50 -28.61
CA ASP A 91 -12.28 6.78 -29.14
C ASP A 91 -11.24 7.89 -28.96
N LEU A 92 -10.60 7.95 -27.79
CA LEU A 92 -9.58 8.95 -27.50
C LEU A 92 -8.30 8.72 -28.32
N LEU A 93 -7.92 7.47 -28.59
CA LEU A 93 -6.82 7.15 -29.51
C LEU A 93 -7.14 7.62 -30.93
N LYS A 94 -8.32 7.30 -31.46
CA LYS A 94 -8.74 7.74 -32.80
C LYS A 94 -8.81 9.27 -32.91
N ALA A 95 -9.28 9.96 -31.87
CA ALA A 95 -9.39 11.41 -31.86
C ALA A 95 -8.03 12.13 -31.85
N ASN A 96 -6.95 11.46 -31.41
CA ASN A 96 -5.63 12.06 -31.19
C ASN A 96 -4.51 11.42 -32.04
N GLY A 97 -4.85 10.75 -33.14
CA GLY A 97 -3.88 10.21 -34.10
C GLY A 97 -3.13 8.95 -33.60
N GLY A 98 -3.82 8.11 -32.84
CA GLY A 98 -3.33 6.85 -32.28
C GLY A 98 -4.13 5.62 -32.71
N GLU A 99 -4.90 5.70 -33.79
CA GLU A 99 -5.80 4.62 -34.26
C GLU A 99 -5.08 3.31 -34.63
N ASN A 100 -3.78 3.37 -34.94
CA ASN A 100 -2.97 2.21 -35.27
C ASN A 100 -2.45 1.46 -34.03
N ILE A 101 -2.49 2.09 -32.85
CA ILE A 101 -2.02 1.51 -31.59
C ILE A 101 -2.95 0.36 -31.19
N LYS A 102 -2.37 -0.84 -30.98
CA LYS A 102 -3.14 -2.03 -30.62
C LYS A 102 -3.49 -2.07 -29.14
N VAL A 103 -4.74 -2.28 -28.81
CA VAL A 103 -5.21 -2.33 -27.42
C VAL A 103 -5.51 -3.77 -27.00
N PHE A 104 -4.85 -4.21 -25.93
CA PHE A 104 -4.99 -5.53 -25.33
C PHE A 104 -5.50 -5.41 -23.90
N GLY A 105 -6.22 -6.43 -23.41
CA GLY A 105 -6.63 -6.43 -22.01
C GLY A 105 -7.00 -7.77 -21.38
N GLY A 106 -7.25 -7.72 -20.07
CA GLY A 106 -7.71 -8.86 -19.28
C GLY A 106 -8.28 -8.44 -17.93
N GLY A 107 -9.28 -9.18 -17.43
CA GLY A 107 -9.93 -8.90 -16.14
C GLY A 107 -10.31 -10.17 -15.38
N GLY A 108 -9.68 -11.30 -15.72
CA GLY A 108 -10.11 -12.60 -15.21
C GLY A 108 -11.57 -12.88 -15.55
N GLY A 109 -12.36 -13.32 -14.57
CA GLY A 109 -13.79 -13.61 -14.76
C GLY A 109 -14.71 -12.38 -14.70
N VAL A 110 -14.17 -11.16 -14.61
CA VAL A 110 -14.96 -9.92 -14.55
C VAL A 110 -15.50 -9.52 -15.92
N ILE A 111 -14.72 -9.77 -16.98
CA ILE A 111 -15.11 -9.47 -18.37
C ILE A 111 -15.75 -10.72 -18.97
N VAL A 112 -17.06 -10.68 -19.22
CA VAL A 112 -17.81 -11.85 -19.69
C VAL A 112 -17.68 -12.03 -21.21
N PRO A 113 -17.90 -13.25 -21.77
CA PRO A 113 -17.70 -13.52 -23.20
C PRO A 113 -18.50 -12.62 -24.15
N SER A 114 -19.66 -12.11 -23.76
CA SER A 114 -20.44 -11.15 -24.56
C SER A 114 -19.75 -9.79 -24.66
N GLU A 115 -19.21 -9.29 -23.55
CA GLU A 115 -18.48 -8.02 -23.48
C GLU A 115 -17.14 -8.12 -24.24
N ILE A 116 -16.47 -9.28 -24.18
CA ILE A 116 -15.26 -9.54 -24.98
C ILE A 116 -15.56 -9.35 -26.48
N LYS A 117 -16.65 -9.96 -26.98
CA LYS A 117 -17.06 -9.83 -28.39
C LYS A 117 -17.41 -8.39 -28.75
N GLU A 118 -18.12 -7.70 -27.87
CA GLU A 118 -18.48 -6.29 -28.06
C GLU A 118 -17.24 -5.40 -28.17
N LEU A 119 -16.28 -5.56 -27.26
CA LEU A 119 -15.04 -4.80 -27.25
C LEU A 119 -14.17 -5.07 -28.49
N HIS A 120 -14.10 -6.33 -28.94
CA HIS A 120 -13.41 -6.67 -30.19
C HIS A 120 -14.08 -6.02 -31.40
N ALA A 121 -15.42 -6.03 -31.45
CA ALA A 121 -16.17 -5.38 -32.51
C ALA A 121 -15.99 -3.85 -32.51
N TYR A 122 -15.75 -3.25 -31.34
CA TYR A 122 -15.54 -1.80 -31.20
C TYR A 122 -14.15 -1.33 -31.69
N GLY A 123 -13.13 -2.18 -31.52
CA GLY A 123 -11.76 -1.88 -31.95
C GLY A 123 -10.65 -2.39 -31.03
N VAL A 124 -10.98 -3.02 -29.90
CA VAL A 124 -9.97 -3.65 -29.04
C VAL A 124 -9.38 -4.86 -29.76
N THR A 125 -8.04 -4.97 -29.80
CA THR A 125 -7.34 -6.01 -30.56
C THR A 125 -7.57 -7.40 -29.96
N ARG A 126 -7.40 -7.55 -28.63
CA ARG A 126 -7.66 -8.82 -27.95
C ARG A 126 -7.93 -8.60 -26.46
N ILE A 127 -8.89 -9.34 -25.92
CA ILE A 127 -9.15 -9.46 -24.49
C ILE A 127 -9.00 -10.94 -24.15
N TYR A 128 -8.18 -11.24 -23.14
CA TYR A 128 -7.86 -12.60 -22.72
C TYR A 128 -8.77 -13.05 -21.58
N ALA A 129 -9.54 -14.12 -21.81
CA ALA A 129 -10.35 -14.79 -20.81
C ALA A 129 -9.50 -15.77 -19.96
N PRO A 130 -9.96 -16.19 -18.77
CA PRO A 130 -9.26 -17.20 -17.97
C PRO A 130 -8.98 -18.51 -18.73
N GLU A 131 -9.90 -18.92 -19.61
CA GLU A 131 -9.77 -20.10 -20.45
C GLU A 131 -8.61 -19.98 -21.44
N ASP A 132 -8.37 -18.78 -22.01
CA ASP A 132 -7.23 -18.53 -22.89
C ASP A 132 -5.91 -18.77 -22.15
N GLY A 133 -5.82 -18.35 -20.88
CA GLY A 133 -4.65 -18.59 -20.04
C GLY A 133 -4.37 -20.07 -19.78
N VAL A 134 -5.42 -20.90 -19.68
CA VAL A 134 -5.30 -22.36 -19.54
C VAL A 134 -4.84 -23.02 -20.83
N HIS A 135 -5.38 -22.58 -21.98
CA HIS A 135 -5.10 -23.20 -23.28
C HIS A 135 -3.77 -22.77 -23.88
N MET A 136 -3.45 -21.48 -23.82
CA MET A 136 -2.25 -20.89 -24.42
C MET A 136 -1.04 -20.89 -23.47
N GLY A 137 -1.29 -20.88 -22.17
CA GLY A 137 -0.29 -20.54 -21.17
C GLY A 137 0.12 -19.06 -21.21
N LEU A 138 0.79 -18.59 -20.15
CA LEU A 138 1.19 -17.18 -20.03
C LEU A 138 2.10 -16.72 -21.18
N GLN A 139 3.10 -17.53 -21.56
CA GLN A 139 3.99 -17.18 -22.67
C GLN A 139 3.26 -17.19 -24.02
N GLY A 140 2.29 -18.08 -24.23
CA GLY A 140 1.52 -18.14 -25.48
C GLY A 140 0.69 -16.89 -25.69
N MET A 141 0.02 -16.39 -24.65
CA MET A 141 -0.70 -15.11 -24.71
C MET A 141 0.25 -13.96 -25.07
N ILE A 142 1.41 -13.86 -24.43
CA ILE A 142 2.36 -12.78 -24.71
C ILE A 142 2.97 -12.88 -26.12
N ASN A 143 3.21 -14.09 -26.62
CA ASN A 143 3.66 -14.26 -28.00
C ASN A 143 2.64 -13.68 -29.00
N GLU A 144 1.36 -13.93 -28.80
CA GLU A 144 0.29 -13.35 -29.63
C GLU A 144 0.23 -11.82 -29.50
N VAL A 145 0.34 -11.27 -28.27
CA VAL A 145 0.37 -9.82 -28.04
C VAL A 145 1.52 -9.16 -28.82
N VAL A 146 2.75 -9.68 -28.68
CA VAL A 146 3.92 -9.11 -29.36
C VAL A 146 3.80 -9.27 -30.87
N GLN A 147 3.35 -10.43 -31.36
CA GLN A 147 3.20 -10.68 -32.80
C GLN A 147 2.18 -9.72 -33.45
N ASN A 148 1.08 -9.40 -32.77
CA ASN A 148 0.08 -8.46 -33.30
C ASN A 148 0.54 -7.00 -33.27
N ALA A 149 1.52 -6.66 -32.42
CA ALA A 149 2.07 -5.31 -32.30
C ALA A 149 3.42 -5.13 -33.04
N ASP A 150 3.95 -6.17 -33.68
CA ASP A 150 5.24 -6.13 -34.40
C ASP A 150 5.07 -5.57 -35.82
N PHE A 151 4.71 -4.29 -35.91
CA PHE A 151 4.66 -3.52 -37.16
C PHE A 151 5.69 -2.39 -37.14
N ASP A 152 6.09 -1.95 -38.33
CA ASP A 152 6.99 -0.83 -38.50
C ASP A 152 6.23 0.49 -38.35
N VAL A 153 6.71 1.37 -37.48
CA VAL A 153 6.17 2.71 -37.27
C VAL A 153 6.56 3.67 -38.39
N ALA A 154 7.58 3.33 -39.19
CA ALA A 154 7.98 4.07 -40.38
C ALA A 154 7.02 3.90 -41.57
N ASP A 155 6.17 2.87 -41.56
CA ASP A 155 5.21 2.61 -42.66
C ASP A 155 4.19 3.73 -42.83
N GLU A 156 3.94 4.52 -41.78
CA GLU A 156 3.11 5.73 -41.82
C GLU A 156 3.78 6.92 -42.55
N GLY A 157 5.00 6.73 -43.07
CA GLY A 157 5.77 7.71 -43.84
C GLY A 157 6.71 8.55 -42.97
N VAL A 158 7.88 8.89 -43.55
CA VAL A 158 8.87 9.79 -42.96
C VAL A 158 8.55 11.22 -43.42
N PRO A 159 8.37 12.19 -42.49
CA PRO A 159 8.09 13.58 -42.88
C PRO A 159 9.28 14.20 -43.61
N SER A 160 9.00 15.10 -44.57
CA SER A 160 10.06 15.92 -45.17
C SER A 160 10.68 16.85 -44.13
N VAL A 161 11.87 17.39 -44.41
CA VAL A 161 12.55 18.34 -43.51
C VAL A 161 11.66 19.56 -43.23
N GLU A 162 10.99 20.09 -44.26
CA GLU A 162 10.10 21.23 -44.15
C GLU A 162 8.87 20.92 -43.30
N GLN A 163 8.27 19.74 -43.48
CA GLN A 163 7.13 19.28 -42.70
C GLN A 163 7.50 19.07 -41.23
N ALA A 164 8.65 18.43 -40.98
CA ALA A 164 9.15 18.20 -39.63
C ALA A 164 9.41 19.52 -38.90
N LEU A 165 10.11 20.47 -39.54
CA LEU A 165 10.40 21.77 -38.93
C LEU A 165 9.12 22.59 -38.70
N ALA A 166 8.22 22.66 -39.68
CA ALA A 166 6.98 23.43 -39.56
C ALA A 166 6.07 22.87 -38.46
N GLY A 167 5.92 21.54 -38.37
CA GLY A 167 5.07 20.91 -37.37
C GLY A 167 5.67 20.99 -35.95
N LEU A 168 6.99 20.84 -35.80
CA LEU A 168 7.67 21.09 -34.52
C LEU A 168 7.46 22.54 -34.08
N GLN A 169 7.71 23.53 -34.95
CA GLN A 169 7.50 24.94 -34.63
C GLN A 169 6.05 25.29 -34.28
N ALA A 170 5.08 24.56 -34.83
CA ALA A 170 3.66 24.67 -34.48
C ALA A 170 3.31 24.04 -33.12
N GLY A 171 4.24 23.31 -32.49
CA GLY A 171 4.04 22.62 -31.22
C GLY A 171 3.30 21.29 -31.33
N ASP A 172 3.33 20.63 -32.51
CA ASP A 172 2.70 19.33 -32.70
C ASP A 172 3.43 18.23 -31.92
N LYS A 173 2.86 17.86 -30.77
CA LYS A 173 3.42 16.84 -29.89
C LYS A 173 3.34 15.43 -30.46
N ARG A 174 2.35 15.12 -31.30
CA ARG A 174 2.22 13.78 -31.90
C ARG A 174 3.29 13.61 -32.96
N LEU A 175 3.51 14.64 -33.79
CA LEU A 175 4.62 14.67 -34.74
C LEU A 175 5.97 14.61 -34.03
N LEU A 176 6.17 15.36 -32.94
CA LEU A 176 7.38 15.28 -32.13
C LEU A 176 7.67 13.84 -31.67
N ALA A 177 6.67 13.15 -31.12
CA ALA A 177 6.82 11.76 -30.66
C ALA A 177 7.25 10.83 -31.81
N ARG A 178 6.64 10.97 -33.00
CA ARG A 178 6.99 10.19 -34.19
C ARG A 178 8.39 10.50 -34.70
N ILE A 179 8.78 11.78 -34.77
CA ILE A 179 10.13 12.20 -35.16
C ILE A 179 11.17 11.58 -34.23
N ILE A 180 10.92 11.59 -32.92
CA ILE A 180 11.83 10.96 -31.96
C ILE A 180 11.99 9.45 -32.25
N THR A 181 10.90 8.74 -32.54
CA THR A 181 10.96 7.30 -32.88
C THR A 181 11.78 7.04 -34.13
N LEU A 182 11.54 7.80 -35.21
CA LEU A 182 12.27 7.66 -36.47
C LEU A 182 13.77 7.96 -36.32
N LEU A 183 14.13 8.95 -35.49
CA LEU A 183 15.51 9.27 -35.16
C LEU A 183 16.17 8.17 -34.31
N GLU A 184 15.46 7.64 -33.31
CA GLU A 184 15.94 6.57 -32.42
C GLU A 184 16.15 5.23 -33.15
N ASN A 185 15.35 4.96 -34.18
CA ASN A 185 15.49 3.77 -35.03
C ASN A 185 16.51 3.97 -36.17
N GLY A 186 16.93 5.21 -36.45
CA GLY A 186 17.83 5.51 -37.57
C GLY A 186 17.15 5.52 -38.94
N GLU A 187 15.82 5.63 -38.99
CA GLU A 187 14.99 5.57 -40.20
C GLU A 187 14.85 6.94 -40.88
N ALA A 188 15.19 8.04 -40.19
CA ALA A 188 15.15 9.40 -40.73
C ALA A 188 16.51 10.13 -40.68
N PRO A 189 17.58 9.60 -41.33
CA PRO A 189 18.91 10.21 -41.29
C PRO A 189 18.94 11.62 -41.89
N ALA A 190 18.08 11.90 -42.88
CA ALA A 190 17.98 13.21 -43.53
C ALA A 190 17.46 14.33 -42.59
N LEU A 191 16.81 13.98 -41.48
CA LEU A 191 16.30 14.97 -40.51
C LEU A 191 17.37 15.41 -39.49
N LYS A 192 18.44 14.63 -39.29
CA LYS A 192 19.40 14.86 -38.19
C LYS A 192 20.07 16.23 -38.26
N GLU A 193 20.83 16.50 -39.32
CA GLU A 193 21.58 17.77 -39.45
C GLU A 193 20.67 19.00 -39.52
N PRO A 194 19.55 19.01 -40.28
CA PRO A 194 18.64 20.15 -40.30
C PRO A 194 18.04 20.49 -38.93
N LEU A 195 17.62 19.48 -38.15
CA LEU A 195 17.07 19.70 -36.81
C LEU A 195 18.11 20.28 -35.86
N LEU A 196 19.32 19.72 -35.84
CA LEU A 196 20.42 20.23 -35.01
C LEU A 196 20.76 21.68 -35.36
N LYS A 197 20.86 22.00 -36.66
CA LYS A 197 21.16 23.36 -37.12
C LYS A 197 20.06 24.36 -36.75
N ALA A 198 18.79 23.97 -36.90
CA ALA A 198 17.68 24.84 -36.55
C ALA A 198 17.57 25.05 -35.03
N ALA A 199 17.79 24.00 -34.23
CA ALA A 199 17.75 24.08 -32.78
C ALA A 199 18.90 24.90 -32.17
N ALA A 200 20.06 24.95 -32.84
CA ALA A 200 21.21 25.74 -32.39
C ALA A 200 20.95 27.26 -32.33
N ALA A 201 19.91 27.75 -33.02
CA ALA A 201 19.51 29.16 -32.96
C ALA A 201 18.56 29.48 -31.78
N LEU A 202 18.17 28.48 -30.98
CA LEU A 202 17.24 28.64 -29.86
C LEU A 202 17.99 28.66 -28.52
N GLU A 203 17.62 29.60 -27.65
CA GLU A 203 18.18 29.74 -26.29
C GLU A 203 17.43 28.91 -25.25
N THR A 204 16.70 27.85 -25.65
CA THR A 204 15.98 26.99 -24.71
C THR A 204 16.99 26.23 -23.83
N PRO A 205 16.97 26.40 -22.49
CA PRO A 205 17.89 25.72 -21.60
C PRO A 205 17.58 24.23 -21.45
N VAL A 206 18.64 23.44 -21.26
CA VAL A 206 18.60 22.00 -21.03
C VAL A 206 19.21 21.68 -19.67
N LEU A 207 18.40 21.09 -18.77
CA LEU A 207 18.83 20.59 -17.47
C LEU A 207 19.09 19.09 -17.55
N GLY A 208 20.34 18.67 -17.34
CA GLY A 208 20.72 17.27 -17.20
C GLY A 208 20.66 16.81 -15.75
N ILE A 209 19.91 15.76 -15.47
CA ILE A 209 19.81 15.12 -14.16
C ILE A 209 20.45 13.74 -14.25
N THR A 210 21.57 13.55 -13.58
CA THR A 210 22.32 12.29 -13.55
C THR A 210 22.61 11.88 -12.12
N GLY A 211 23.06 10.64 -11.90
CA GLY A 211 23.24 10.12 -10.56
C GLY A 211 23.24 8.59 -10.47
N THR A 212 23.57 8.10 -9.28
CA THR A 212 23.66 6.66 -9.04
C THR A 212 22.30 5.97 -9.16
N GLY A 213 22.33 4.69 -9.54
CA GLY A 213 21.12 3.86 -9.65
C GLY A 213 20.32 3.84 -8.34
N GLY A 214 19.04 4.20 -8.42
CA GLY A 214 18.16 4.21 -7.25
C GLY A 214 18.37 5.38 -6.28
N ALA A 215 19.16 6.40 -6.60
CA ALA A 215 19.30 7.61 -5.79
C ALA A 215 17.99 8.41 -5.65
N GLY A 216 17.05 8.20 -6.57
CA GLY A 216 15.75 8.89 -6.60
C GLY A 216 15.72 10.06 -7.59
N LYS A 217 16.38 9.90 -8.74
CA LYS A 217 16.43 10.89 -9.83
C LYS A 217 15.03 11.22 -10.35
N SER A 218 14.30 10.24 -10.90
CA SER A 218 12.95 10.45 -11.42
C SER A 218 11.96 10.99 -10.38
N SER A 219 12.07 10.59 -9.11
CA SER A 219 11.27 11.19 -8.02
C SER A 219 11.63 12.65 -7.74
N LEU A 220 12.92 13.01 -7.79
CA LEU A 220 13.36 14.39 -7.62
C LEU A 220 12.97 15.25 -8.84
N THR A 221 13.09 14.69 -10.05
CA THR A 221 12.63 15.32 -11.29
C THR A 221 11.13 15.65 -11.22
N ASP A 222 10.30 14.70 -10.80
CA ASP A 222 8.86 14.92 -10.62
C ASP A 222 8.57 16.07 -9.63
N GLU A 223 9.28 16.07 -8.50
CA GLU A 223 9.10 17.12 -7.50
C GLU A 223 9.60 18.48 -7.99
N ILE A 224 10.66 18.56 -8.80
CA ILE A 224 11.11 19.80 -9.47
C ILE A 224 10.05 20.29 -10.46
N VAL A 225 9.50 19.40 -11.30
CA VAL A 225 8.40 19.72 -12.22
C VAL A 225 7.20 20.25 -11.44
N ARG A 226 6.84 19.62 -10.31
CA ARG A 226 5.80 20.12 -9.42
C ARG A 226 6.10 21.54 -8.92
N ARG A 227 7.33 21.86 -8.53
CA ARG A 227 7.68 23.23 -8.09
C ARG A 227 7.51 24.22 -9.24
N PHE A 228 7.98 23.90 -10.45
CA PHE A 228 7.72 24.76 -11.61
C PHE A 228 6.23 25.03 -11.83
N ARG A 229 5.40 23.98 -11.77
CA ARG A 229 3.95 24.13 -11.93
C ARG A 229 3.33 25.02 -10.88
N LEU A 230 3.63 24.78 -9.59
CA LEU A 230 3.08 25.55 -8.48
C LEU A 230 3.58 26.99 -8.46
N ASP A 231 4.88 27.19 -8.72
CA ASP A 231 5.52 28.49 -8.66
C ASP A 231 5.06 29.40 -9.81
N GLN A 232 4.86 28.84 -11.00
CA GLN A 232 4.57 29.57 -12.23
C GLN A 232 3.12 29.42 -12.71
N ASN A 233 2.26 28.71 -11.96
CA ASN A 233 0.86 28.37 -12.33
C ASN A 233 0.78 27.68 -13.69
N ASP A 234 1.57 26.62 -13.84
CA ASP A 234 1.57 25.75 -15.03
C ASP A 234 1.92 26.46 -16.35
N SER A 235 2.45 27.70 -16.32
CA SER A 235 2.75 28.48 -17.52
C SER A 235 3.98 28.01 -18.30
N VAL A 236 4.89 27.30 -17.63
CA VAL A 236 6.16 26.82 -18.23
C VAL A 236 5.92 25.51 -18.99
N LYS A 237 6.35 25.48 -20.25
CA LYS A 237 6.34 24.27 -21.09
C LYS A 237 7.61 23.46 -20.87
N ILE A 238 7.45 22.21 -20.43
CA ILE A 238 8.58 21.34 -20.07
C ILE A 238 8.59 20.08 -20.95
N GLY A 239 9.70 19.85 -21.66
CA GLY A 239 9.98 18.61 -22.37
C GLY A 239 10.90 17.71 -21.55
N LEU A 240 10.43 16.52 -21.14
CA LEU A 240 11.17 15.55 -20.35
C LEU A 240 11.63 14.36 -21.20
N ILE A 241 12.91 14.03 -21.10
CA ILE A 241 13.54 12.89 -21.76
C ILE A 241 14.18 12.03 -20.67
N SER A 242 13.59 10.88 -20.34
CA SER A 242 14.16 9.96 -19.34
C SER A 242 14.75 8.74 -20.04
N ILE A 243 15.90 8.25 -19.55
CA ILE A 243 16.66 7.19 -20.19
C ILE A 243 16.87 6.04 -19.20
N ASP A 244 16.40 4.85 -19.56
CA ASP A 244 16.53 3.63 -18.76
C ASP A 244 17.40 2.56 -19.47
N PRO A 245 18.10 1.68 -18.72
CA PRO A 245 19.00 0.71 -19.32
C PRO A 245 18.27 -0.47 -19.98
N SER A 246 18.71 -0.86 -21.18
CA SER A 246 18.23 -2.06 -21.87
C SER A 246 18.82 -3.35 -21.30
N ARG A 247 18.07 -4.46 -21.32
CA ARG A 247 18.59 -5.78 -20.92
C ARG A 247 19.40 -6.43 -22.04
N LYS A 248 20.69 -6.64 -21.77
CA LYS A 248 21.65 -7.27 -22.71
C LYS A 248 21.19 -8.60 -23.31
N ARG A 249 20.53 -9.46 -22.52
CA ARG A 249 20.18 -10.83 -22.95
C ARG A 249 18.94 -10.90 -23.85
N THR A 250 17.99 -10.01 -23.65
CA THR A 250 16.67 -10.08 -24.32
C THR A 250 16.44 -8.95 -25.31
N GLY A 251 17.21 -7.86 -25.24
CA GLY A 251 17.01 -6.66 -26.05
C GLY A 251 15.88 -5.74 -25.55
N GLY A 252 14.98 -6.25 -24.70
CA GLY A 252 13.91 -5.46 -24.09
C GLY A 252 14.36 -4.58 -22.92
N ALA A 253 13.54 -3.60 -22.56
CA ALA A 253 13.80 -2.65 -21.47
C ALA A 253 12.56 -2.50 -20.58
N LEU A 254 12.77 -2.13 -19.31
CA LEU A 254 11.70 -1.65 -18.46
C LEU A 254 11.95 -0.16 -18.29
N LEU A 255 11.15 0.65 -18.96
CA LEU A 255 11.20 2.10 -18.91
C LEU A 255 10.33 2.51 -17.72
N GLY A 256 10.96 2.57 -16.56
CA GLY A 256 10.37 2.68 -15.24
C GLY A 256 10.39 4.09 -14.66
N ASP A 257 10.97 5.08 -15.32
CA ASP A 257 10.98 6.46 -14.82
C ASP A 257 9.59 7.09 -14.80
N ARG A 258 8.80 6.88 -15.86
CA ARG A 258 7.45 7.45 -16.00
C ARG A 258 6.48 7.06 -14.89
N ILE A 259 6.65 5.88 -14.27
CA ILE A 259 5.81 5.43 -13.14
C ILE A 259 5.93 6.35 -11.91
N ARG A 260 7.03 7.10 -11.80
CA ARG A 260 7.31 8.01 -10.67
C ARG A 260 6.81 9.42 -10.90
N MET A 261 6.41 9.74 -12.12
CA MET A 261 6.06 11.08 -12.54
C MET A 261 4.56 11.33 -12.29
N ASN A 262 4.24 11.99 -11.18
CA ASN A 262 2.87 12.33 -10.79
C ASN A 262 2.48 13.76 -11.21
N ALA A 263 3.46 14.63 -11.47
CA ALA A 263 3.25 16.04 -11.81
C ALA A 263 3.20 16.30 -13.32
N ILE A 264 3.35 15.27 -14.17
CA ILE A 264 3.48 15.45 -15.62
C ILE A 264 2.18 15.43 -16.41
N GLU A 265 1.04 15.06 -15.79
CA GLU A 265 -0.25 15.05 -16.47
C GLU A 265 -0.79 16.48 -16.62
N HIS A 266 -0.27 17.18 -17.64
CA HIS A 266 -0.65 18.55 -17.98
C HIS A 266 -0.34 18.86 -19.47
N PRO A 267 -1.17 19.65 -20.18
CA PRO A 267 -0.94 19.99 -21.59
C PRO A 267 0.37 20.75 -21.88
N ASN A 268 1.02 21.36 -20.90
CA ASN A 268 2.33 22.01 -21.10
C ASN A 268 3.52 21.08 -20.86
N ILE A 269 3.27 19.83 -20.51
CA ILE A 269 4.32 18.86 -20.22
C ILE A 269 4.31 17.77 -21.29
N PHE A 270 5.49 17.32 -21.68
CA PHE A 270 5.70 16.20 -22.60
C PHE A 270 6.78 15.31 -22.00
N MET A 271 6.58 14.00 -22.01
CA MET A 271 7.60 13.05 -21.56
C MET A 271 7.79 11.93 -22.58
N ARG A 272 9.06 11.67 -22.91
CA ARG A 272 9.50 10.53 -23.71
C ARG A 272 10.51 9.70 -22.94
N SER A 273 10.28 8.39 -22.89
CA SER A 273 11.17 7.42 -22.24
C SER A 273 12.01 6.71 -23.29
N LEU A 274 13.33 6.82 -23.22
CA LEU A 274 14.27 6.19 -24.15
C LEU A 274 14.97 5.00 -23.48
N ALA A 275 15.37 4.04 -24.29
CA ALA A 275 16.25 2.98 -23.83
C ALA A 275 17.69 3.31 -24.25
N THR A 276 18.70 2.92 -23.46
CA THR A 276 20.11 3.16 -23.85
C THR A 276 20.49 2.48 -25.16
N ARG A 277 19.89 1.31 -25.46
CA ARG A 277 20.11 0.48 -26.67
C ARG A 277 21.56 0.04 -26.94
N ASP A 278 22.51 0.42 -26.10
CA ASP A 278 23.92 0.10 -26.21
C ASP A 278 24.53 -0.44 -24.89
N THR A 279 25.62 -1.18 -25.00
CA THR A 279 26.33 -1.87 -23.92
C THR A 279 27.44 -1.01 -23.31
N GLY A 280 27.11 0.11 -22.68
CA GLY A 280 28.11 0.89 -21.93
C GLY A 280 27.82 2.38 -21.81
N SER A 281 26.91 2.90 -22.65
CA SER A 281 26.44 4.27 -22.57
C SER A 281 25.28 4.40 -21.59
N GLU A 282 25.29 5.45 -20.76
CA GLU A 282 24.15 5.85 -19.94
C GLU A 282 23.11 6.69 -20.69
N ILE A 283 23.40 7.08 -21.94
CA ILE A 283 22.57 7.90 -22.82
C ILE A 283 22.20 7.16 -24.11
N SER A 284 21.08 7.55 -24.74
CA SER A 284 20.71 7.08 -26.08
C SER A 284 21.58 7.74 -27.14
N VAL A 285 21.90 7.02 -28.21
CA VAL A 285 22.71 7.52 -29.35
C VAL A 285 22.02 8.69 -30.06
N ALA A 286 20.68 8.74 -30.04
CA ALA A 286 19.88 9.80 -30.67
C ALA A 286 19.60 10.99 -29.73
N LEU A 287 20.18 11.02 -28.53
CA LEU A 287 19.89 12.06 -27.53
C LEU A 287 20.06 13.49 -28.07
N PRO A 288 21.13 13.85 -28.81
CA PRO A 288 21.29 15.20 -29.35
C PRO A 288 20.13 15.63 -30.24
N GLU A 289 19.70 14.74 -31.14
CA GLU A 289 18.60 15.03 -32.07
C GLU A 289 17.25 15.09 -31.35
N VAL A 290 17.04 14.28 -30.29
CA VAL A 290 15.83 14.35 -29.46
C VAL A 290 15.75 15.66 -28.68
N ILE A 291 16.86 16.11 -28.08
CA ILE A 291 16.92 17.43 -27.42
C ILE A 291 16.61 18.53 -28.43
N ALA A 292 17.22 18.50 -29.62
CA ALA A 292 16.98 19.47 -30.67
C ALA A 292 15.51 19.51 -31.11
N ALA A 293 14.89 18.34 -31.29
CA ALA A 293 13.46 18.25 -31.64
C ALA A 293 12.57 18.86 -30.55
N CYS A 294 12.87 18.61 -29.26
CA CYS A 294 12.16 19.24 -28.15
C CYS A 294 12.35 20.78 -28.14
N LYS A 295 13.57 21.29 -28.36
CA LYS A 295 13.79 22.75 -28.44
C LYS A 295 12.93 23.36 -29.55
N LEU A 296 12.92 22.75 -30.73
CA LEU A 296 12.12 23.18 -31.89
C LEU A 296 10.61 23.08 -31.65
N ALA A 297 10.17 22.19 -30.75
CA ALA A 297 8.76 22.05 -30.36
C ALA A 297 8.23 23.20 -29.48
N GLY A 298 9.07 24.17 -29.14
CA GLY A 298 8.68 25.35 -28.38
C GLY A 298 8.50 25.10 -26.88
N PHE A 299 9.24 24.14 -26.30
CA PHE A 299 9.36 24.01 -24.86
C PHE A 299 10.24 25.12 -24.28
N ASP A 300 9.87 25.64 -23.12
CA ASP A 300 10.63 26.66 -22.39
C ASP A 300 11.83 26.04 -21.65
N LEU A 301 11.72 24.77 -21.25
CA LEU A 301 12.75 24.01 -20.56
C LEU A 301 12.77 22.55 -21.07
N VAL A 302 13.96 22.02 -21.35
CA VAL A 302 14.16 20.59 -21.60
C VAL A 302 14.87 19.96 -20.39
N ILE A 303 14.34 18.86 -19.86
CA ILE A 303 14.96 18.10 -18.77
C ILE A 303 15.35 16.73 -19.28
N VAL A 304 16.60 16.34 -19.08
CA VAL A 304 17.13 15.03 -19.48
C VAL A 304 17.55 14.25 -18.24
N GLU A 305 16.93 13.10 -18.01
CA GLU A 305 17.31 12.17 -16.95
C GLU A 305 18.09 10.98 -17.53
N THR A 306 19.28 10.70 -17.01
CA THR A 306 20.07 9.53 -17.43
C THR A 306 19.66 8.25 -16.71
N SER A 307 20.14 7.12 -17.23
CA SER A 307 20.14 5.88 -16.46
C SER A 307 21.06 5.97 -15.24
N GLY A 308 21.02 4.98 -14.35
CA GLY A 308 21.91 4.95 -13.17
C GLY A 308 23.39 4.85 -13.57
N ILE A 309 24.19 5.85 -13.25
CA ILE A 309 25.61 5.92 -13.62
C ILE A 309 26.54 5.33 -12.56
N GLY A 310 27.72 4.88 -13.01
CA GLY A 310 28.85 4.53 -12.16
C GLY A 310 29.62 5.76 -11.67
N GLN A 311 30.70 5.56 -10.90
CA GLN A 311 31.48 6.67 -10.34
C GLN A 311 32.26 7.47 -11.42
N GLY A 312 32.79 6.81 -12.46
CA GLY A 312 33.60 7.45 -13.52
C GLY A 312 32.82 7.83 -14.79
N ASN A 313 31.53 8.11 -14.67
CA ASN A 313 30.63 8.33 -15.81
C ASN A 313 30.05 9.75 -15.74
N ALA A 314 30.23 10.54 -16.80
CA ALA A 314 29.74 11.92 -16.91
C ALA A 314 29.22 12.24 -18.33
N ALA A 315 28.67 11.24 -19.04
CA ALA A 315 28.39 11.35 -20.47
C ALA A 315 27.30 12.38 -20.82
N ILE A 316 26.49 12.84 -19.85
CA ILE A 316 25.44 13.84 -20.11
C ILE A 316 25.98 15.27 -20.27
N VAL A 317 27.15 15.57 -19.69
CA VAL A 317 27.69 16.94 -19.58
C VAL A 317 27.77 17.68 -20.94
N PRO A 318 28.23 17.07 -22.04
CA PRO A 318 28.34 17.77 -23.32
C PRO A 318 26.99 18.13 -23.98
N PHE A 319 25.87 17.60 -23.47
CA PHE A 319 24.55 17.71 -24.09
C PHE A 319 23.60 18.66 -23.37
N VAL A 320 24.01 19.22 -22.22
CA VAL A 320 23.14 20.00 -21.33
C VAL A 320 23.78 21.32 -20.94
N ASP A 321 22.95 22.33 -20.64
CA ASP A 321 23.40 23.67 -20.26
C ASP A 321 23.71 23.77 -18.76
N LEU A 322 23.01 22.97 -17.95
CA LEU A 322 23.23 22.78 -16.52
C LEU A 322 23.12 21.30 -16.16
N SER A 323 23.88 20.88 -15.16
CA SER A 323 23.95 19.50 -14.70
C SER A 323 23.69 19.39 -13.19
N LEU A 324 22.81 18.46 -12.82
CA LEU A 324 22.45 18.12 -11.45
C LEU A 324 22.88 16.68 -11.16
N TYR A 325 23.80 16.51 -10.22
CA TYR A 325 24.20 15.20 -9.73
C TYR A 325 23.40 14.78 -8.50
N VAL A 326 22.71 13.64 -8.59
CA VAL A 326 21.88 13.09 -7.52
C VAL A 326 22.56 11.87 -6.91
N MET A 327 22.74 11.89 -5.59
CA MET A 327 23.36 10.80 -4.82
C MET A 327 22.59 10.54 -3.53
N THR A 328 22.93 9.46 -2.82
CA THR A 328 22.41 9.19 -1.46
C THR A 328 23.52 9.39 -0.42
N PRO A 329 23.18 9.46 0.89
CA PRO A 329 24.19 9.53 1.95
C PRO A 329 25.17 8.34 1.97
N GLU A 330 24.81 7.19 1.38
CA GLU A 330 25.64 5.99 1.39
C GLU A 330 26.57 5.88 0.17
N PHE A 331 27.67 6.64 0.19
CA PHE A 331 28.72 6.58 -0.85
C PHE A 331 30.01 5.87 -0.38
N GLY A 332 30.01 5.29 0.82
CA GLY A 332 31.18 4.65 1.42
C GLY A 332 32.04 5.62 2.21
N ALA A 333 33.37 5.54 2.05
CA ALA A 333 34.30 6.46 2.71
C ALA A 333 34.36 7.81 1.99
N ALA A 334 34.71 8.89 2.70
CA ALA A 334 34.87 10.22 2.09
C ALA A 334 35.88 10.25 0.92
N SER A 335 36.91 9.40 0.93
CA SER A 335 37.88 9.26 -0.17
C SER A 335 37.28 8.68 -1.46
N GLN A 336 36.07 8.12 -1.42
CA GLN A 336 35.37 7.71 -2.65
C GLN A 336 34.85 8.91 -3.44
N LEU A 337 34.61 10.06 -2.78
CA LEU A 337 34.13 11.27 -3.45
C LEU A 337 35.16 11.81 -4.45
N GLU A 338 36.46 11.60 -4.18
CA GLU A 338 37.57 11.94 -5.09
C GLU A 338 37.56 11.13 -6.39
N LYS A 339 36.77 10.05 -6.48
CA LYS A 339 36.66 9.18 -7.66
C LYS A 339 35.37 9.38 -8.45
N ILE A 340 34.51 10.31 -8.02
CA ILE A 340 33.24 10.58 -8.68
C ILE A 340 33.47 11.72 -9.66
N ASP A 341 33.70 11.38 -10.93
CA ASP A 341 33.98 12.37 -11.99
C ASP A 341 32.86 13.42 -12.08
N MET A 342 31.61 13.01 -11.86
CA MET A 342 30.47 13.92 -11.94
C MET A 342 30.52 15.05 -10.89
N LEU A 343 31.26 14.90 -9.78
CA LEU A 343 31.45 15.99 -8.81
C LEU A 343 32.34 17.12 -9.35
N ASP A 344 33.18 16.86 -10.35
CA ASP A 344 33.96 17.92 -11.03
C ASP A 344 33.08 18.75 -11.96
N PHE A 345 32.12 18.11 -12.63
CA PHE A 345 31.31 18.74 -13.68
C PHE A 345 29.96 19.29 -13.20
N ALA A 346 29.38 18.76 -12.12
CA ALA A 346 28.01 19.08 -11.72
C ALA A 346 27.81 20.52 -11.24
N ASP A 347 26.94 21.30 -11.89
CA ASP A 347 26.57 22.66 -11.45
C ASP A 347 25.86 22.66 -10.09
N PHE A 348 25.07 21.60 -9.83
CA PHE A 348 24.36 21.39 -8.59
C PHE A 348 24.50 19.94 -8.12
N VAL A 349 24.51 19.74 -6.80
CA VAL A 349 24.50 18.39 -6.20
C VAL A 349 23.32 18.25 -5.25
N ALA A 350 22.54 17.20 -5.44
CA ALA A 350 21.44 16.81 -4.56
C ALA A 350 21.78 15.49 -3.85
N ILE A 351 22.00 15.56 -2.54
CA ILE A 351 22.06 14.39 -1.66
C ILE A 351 20.62 14.05 -1.28
N ASN A 352 19.98 13.22 -2.09
CA ASN A 352 18.60 12.80 -1.90
C ASN A 352 18.51 11.68 -0.86
N LYS A 353 17.30 11.42 -0.35
CA LYS A 353 17.05 10.52 0.79
C LYS A 353 17.76 11.00 2.05
N PHE A 354 17.65 12.30 2.30
CA PHE A 354 18.28 12.96 3.45
C PHE A 354 17.73 12.49 4.81
N ASP A 355 16.65 11.70 4.81
CA ASP A 355 16.12 10.98 5.97
C ASP A 355 17.03 9.84 6.47
N ARG A 356 18.03 9.44 5.65
CA ARG A 356 18.91 8.32 6.00
C ARG A 356 20.03 8.70 6.97
N LYS A 357 20.49 7.70 7.71
CA LYS A 357 21.55 7.87 8.70
C LYS A 357 22.84 8.35 8.03
N GLY A 358 23.47 9.37 8.62
CA GLY A 358 24.73 9.93 8.13
C GLY A 358 24.55 11.00 7.04
N ALA A 359 23.32 11.45 6.76
CA ALA A 359 23.03 12.48 5.77
C ALA A 359 23.74 13.82 6.04
N GLU A 360 23.83 14.25 7.30
CA GLU A 360 24.53 15.50 7.67
C GLU A 360 26.06 15.39 7.45
N ASP A 361 26.67 14.25 7.82
CA ASP A 361 28.08 13.99 7.54
C ASP A 361 28.34 13.91 6.04
N ALA A 362 27.46 13.23 5.30
CA ALA A 362 27.49 13.16 3.85
C ALA A 362 27.45 14.55 3.21
N LEU A 363 26.57 15.43 3.69
CA LEU A 363 26.48 16.81 3.21
C LEU A 363 27.77 17.59 3.42
N ARG A 364 28.35 17.49 4.62
CA ARG A 364 29.63 18.14 4.94
C ARG A 364 30.75 17.64 4.02
N ASP A 365 30.85 16.33 3.84
CA ASP A 365 31.96 15.72 3.10
C ASP A 365 31.85 16.03 1.60
N VAL A 366 30.64 15.98 1.03
CA VAL A 366 30.38 16.35 -0.37
C VAL A 366 30.60 17.84 -0.60
N ARG A 367 30.18 18.73 0.32
CA ARG A 367 30.46 20.18 0.22
C ARG A 367 31.96 20.47 0.19
N LYS A 368 32.74 19.80 1.05
CA LYS A 368 34.20 19.94 1.07
C LYS A 368 34.83 19.42 -0.21
N GLN A 369 34.39 18.27 -0.72
CA GLN A 369 34.91 17.74 -1.97
C GLN A 369 34.59 18.69 -3.13
N TYR A 370 33.34 19.16 -3.22
CA TYR A 370 32.91 20.10 -4.24
C TYR A 370 33.70 21.41 -4.23
N GLN A 371 33.96 21.95 -3.04
CA GLN A 371 34.80 23.13 -2.85
C GLN A 371 36.23 22.88 -3.38
N ARG A 372 36.82 21.72 -3.07
CA ARG A 372 38.17 21.34 -3.51
C ARG A 372 38.27 21.19 -5.01
N ASN A 373 37.30 20.50 -5.63
CA ASN A 373 37.25 20.28 -7.08
C ASN A 373 37.22 21.61 -7.86
N ARG A 374 36.70 22.68 -7.25
CA ARG A 374 36.66 24.03 -7.84
C ARG A 374 37.69 25.01 -7.31
N GLU A 375 38.59 24.55 -6.44
CA GLU A 375 39.59 25.39 -5.77
C GLU A 375 38.98 26.63 -5.06
N ALA A 376 37.69 26.54 -4.68
CA ALA A 376 36.91 27.65 -4.13
C ALA A 376 37.14 27.82 -2.61
N PHE A 377 38.41 27.81 -2.19
CA PHE A 377 38.81 27.79 -0.78
C PHE A 377 38.44 29.06 0.01
N THR A 378 38.15 30.16 -0.69
CA THR A 378 37.70 31.43 -0.11
C THR A 378 36.19 31.49 0.14
N THR A 379 35.41 30.61 -0.48
CA THR A 379 33.96 30.52 -0.31
C THR A 379 33.63 29.51 0.79
N PRO A 380 32.79 29.86 1.79
CA PRO A 380 32.35 28.91 2.82
C PRO A 380 31.75 27.63 2.22
N THR A 381 32.01 26.48 2.85
CA THR A 381 31.47 25.19 2.36
C THR A 381 29.94 25.16 2.35
N ASP A 382 29.29 25.89 3.23
CA ASP A 382 27.83 25.99 3.31
C ASP A 382 27.23 26.78 2.14
N ASP A 383 28.04 27.60 1.47
CA ASP A 383 27.62 28.36 0.28
C ASP A 383 27.73 27.54 -1.00
N MET A 384 28.38 26.37 -0.97
CA MET A 384 28.43 25.45 -2.11
C MET A 384 27.01 25.04 -2.55
N PRO A 385 26.76 24.83 -3.85
CA PRO A 385 25.47 24.40 -4.42
C PRO A 385 25.21 22.90 -4.19
N VAL A 386 25.36 22.46 -2.93
CA VAL A 386 25.11 21.10 -2.48
C VAL A 386 23.95 21.11 -1.49
N PHE A 387 22.89 20.37 -1.84
CA PHE A 387 21.59 20.38 -1.17
C PHE A 387 21.25 18.99 -0.60
N GLY A 388 20.74 18.96 0.62
CA GLY A 388 20.10 17.77 1.21
C GLY A 388 18.61 17.73 0.85
N THR A 389 18.17 16.72 0.11
CA THR A 389 16.78 16.66 -0.40
C THR A 389 16.08 15.38 0.03
N GLN A 390 14.75 15.44 0.17
CA GLN A 390 13.93 14.26 0.41
C GLN A 390 12.75 14.23 -0.56
N ALA A 391 12.96 13.75 -1.79
CA ALA A 391 11.92 13.71 -2.82
C ALA A 391 10.71 12.82 -2.48
N ALA A 392 10.85 11.90 -1.52
CA ALA A 392 9.74 11.08 -1.02
C ALA A 392 8.78 11.86 -0.11
N ARG A 393 9.23 13.00 0.43
CA ARG A 393 8.47 13.84 1.34
C ARG A 393 7.71 14.91 0.56
N PHE A 394 6.40 14.93 0.74
CA PHE A 394 5.56 15.96 0.13
C PHE A 394 5.94 17.34 0.65
N ASN A 395 6.11 18.29 -0.27
CA ASN A 395 6.45 19.68 0.02
C ASN A 395 7.74 19.85 0.86
N ASP A 396 8.75 19.02 0.58
CA ASP A 396 10.07 19.13 1.19
C ASP A 396 10.71 20.50 0.95
N ASP A 397 11.22 21.11 2.01
CA ASP A 397 11.90 22.41 1.99
C ASP A 397 13.31 22.29 1.41
N GLY A 398 13.98 21.14 1.56
CA GLY A 398 15.25 20.84 0.90
C GLY A 398 15.14 20.82 -0.63
N VAL A 399 14.12 20.14 -1.17
CA VAL A 399 13.81 20.16 -2.63
C VAL A 399 13.45 21.57 -3.10
N THR A 400 12.70 22.33 -2.29
CA THR A 400 12.33 23.71 -2.61
C THR A 400 13.56 24.62 -2.65
N ALA A 401 14.52 24.43 -1.75
CA ALA A 401 15.80 25.14 -1.77
C ALA A 401 16.63 24.84 -3.02
N LEU A 402 16.72 23.56 -3.42
CA LEU A 402 17.37 23.17 -4.67
C LEU A 402 16.68 23.83 -5.88
N TYR A 403 15.35 23.80 -5.93
CA TYR A 403 14.57 24.47 -6.98
C TYR A 403 14.86 25.97 -7.05
N GLN A 404 14.85 26.66 -5.90
CA GLN A 404 15.13 28.10 -5.81
C GLN A 404 16.57 28.45 -6.21
N ALA A 405 17.51 27.52 -6.10
CA ALA A 405 18.88 27.69 -6.59
C ALA A 405 19.02 27.40 -8.09
N LEU A 406 18.23 26.46 -8.63
CA LEU A 406 18.20 26.15 -10.07
C LEU A 406 17.56 27.28 -10.89
N VAL A 407 16.51 27.92 -10.37
CA VAL A 407 15.74 28.94 -11.10
C VAL A 407 16.60 30.11 -11.64
N PRO A 408 17.44 30.78 -10.83
CA PRO A 408 18.31 31.84 -11.32
C PRO A 408 19.30 31.35 -12.38
N ALA A 409 19.93 30.19 -12.15
CA ALA A 409 20.89 29.62 -13.10
C ALA A 409 20.23 29.27 -14.44
N LEU A 410 19.01 28.73 -14.43
CA LEU A 410 18.24 28.47 -15.65
C LEU A 410 17.80 29.76 -16.35
N THR A 411 17.49 30.81 -15.58
CA THR A 411 17.13 32.13 -16.12
C THR A 411 18.31 32.77 -16.85
N GLU A 412 19.53 32.64 -16.31
CA GLU A 412 20.77 33.06 -16.99
C GLU A 412 21.03 32.31 -18.29
N LYS A 413 20.51 31.08 -18.42
CA LYS A 413 20.57 30.27 -19.65
C LYS A 413 19.40 30.51 -20.62
N GLY A 414 18.54 31.49 -20.36
CA GLY A 414 17.47 31.90 -21.27
C GLY A 414 16.04 31.51 -20.83
N LEU A 415 15.87 30.85 -19.67
CA LEU A 415 14.53 30.53 -19.16
C LEU A 415 13.79 31.82 -18.74
N LYS A 416 12.61 32.06 -19.31
CA LYS A 416 11.78 33.23 -18.96
C LYS A 416 10.72 32.83 -17.95
N LEU A 417 10.80 33.40 -16.74
CA LEU A 417 9.89 33.11 -15.63
C LEU A 417 9.21 34.37 -15.10
N GLN A 418 8.03 34.19 -14.51
CA GLN A 418 7.36 35.21 -13.72
C GLN A 418 7.91 35.20 -12.28
N PRO A 419 7.67 36.27 -11.49
CA PRO A 419 7.99 36.26 -10.07
C PRO A 419 7.37 35.04 -9.38
N GLY A 420 8.20 34.26 -8.68
CA GLY A 420 7.78 33.01 -8.05
C GLY A 420 6.72 33.20 -6.96
N LYS A 421 5.84 32.22 -6.83
CA LYS A 421 4.76 32.17 -5.82
C LYS A 421 5.09 31.26 -4.64
N LEU A 422 6.09 30.38 -4.77
CA LEU A 422 6.49 29.51 -3.67
C LEU A 422 7.13 30.32 -2.54
N PRO A 423 6.89 29.95 -1.27
CA PRO A 423 7.57 30.56 -0.14
C PRO A 423 9.09 30.45 -0.28
N LEU A 424 9.81 31.55 -0.07
CA LEU A 424 11.26 31.55 -0.02
C LEU A 424 11.73 30.74 1.19
N VAL A 425 12.66 29.82 0.96
CA VAL A 425 13.29 29.01 2.01
C VAL A 425 14.75 29.41 2.15
N THR A 426 15.25 29.45 3.39
CA THR A 426 16.65 29.81 3.69
C THR A 426 17.51 28.59 4.02
N VAL A 427 16.94 27.40 3.96
CA VAL A 427 17.64 26.14 4.25
C VAL A 427 18.36 25.62 3.01
N LYS A 428 19.40 24.79 3.19
CA LYS A 428 20.02 24.01 2.11
C LYS A 428 19.90 22.50 2.30
N GLN A 429 19.12 22.08 3.30
CA GLN A 429 18.84 20.68 3.57
C GLN A 429 17.41 20.55 4.06
N SER A 430 16.80 19.39 3.82
CA SER A 430 15.50 19.03 4.37
C SER A 430 15.48 19.21 5.88
N SER A 431 14.46 19.90 6.40
CA SER A 431 14.31 20.09 7.85
C SER A 431 13.92 18.78 8.54
N THR A 432 14.55 18.49 9.69
CA THR A 432 14.26 17.28 10.46
C THR A 432 12.85 17.36 11.07
N GLN A 433 11.87 16.68 10.48
CA GLN A 433 10.57 16.46 11.11
C GLN A 433 10.55 15.17 11.93
N ARG A 434 9.54 15.06 12.80
CA ARG A 434 9.31 13.89 13.67
C ARG A 434 9.10 12.66 12.80
N ALA A 435 10.12 11.83 12.65
CA ALA A 435 10.03 10.58 11.90
C ALA A 435 8.90 9.70 12.44
N ILE A 436 8.19 9.00 11.54
CA ILE A 436 7.11 8.08 11.91
C ILE A 436 7.61 7.04 12.91
N VAL A 437 8.78 6.44 12.64
CA VAL A 437 9.50 5.60 13.60
C VAL A 437 10.88 6.21 13.82
N PRO A 438 11.21 6.67 15.03
CA PRO A 438 12.51 7.25 15.33
C PRO A 438 13.66 6.27 15.05
N ALA A 439 14.82 6.80 14.64
CA ALA A 439 16.00 6.00 14.33
C ALA A 439 16.44 5.08 15.48
N GLN A 440 16.27 5.52 16.75
CA GLN A 440 16.60 4.69 17.91
C GLN A 440 15.68 3.46 18.07
N ARG A 441 14.49 3.49 17.45
CA ARG A 441 13.49 2.42 17.52
C ARG A 441 13.52 1.49 16.33
N VAL A 442 14.37 1.69 15.31
CA VAL A 442 14.39 0.92 14.04
C VAL A 442 14.37 -0.61 14.21
N ARG A 443 14.92 -1.14 15.32
CA ARG A 443 14.97 -2.59 15.61
C ARG A 443 13.80 -3.11 16.46
N TYR A 444 12.70 -2.36 16.60
CA TYR A 444 11.54 -2.71 17.44
C TYR A 444 11.00 -4.13 17.20
N LEU A 445 10.90 -4.57 15.94
CA LEU A 445 10.45 -5.93 15.62
C LEU A 445 11.39 -7.02 16.16
N ALA A 446 12.70 -6.77 16.15
CA ALA A 446 13.67 -7.70 16.72
C ALA A 446 13.52 -7.77 18.24
N GLU A 447 13.34 -6.63 18.91
CA GLU A 447 13.09 -6.57 20.36
C GLU A 447 11.80 -7.29 20.77
N ILE A 448 10.74 -7.19 19.95
CA ILE A 448 9.49 -7.94 20.15
C ILE A 448 9.73 -9.44 19.99
N ALA A 449 10.44 -9.85 18.94
CA ALA A 449 10.76 -11.25 18.71
C ALA A 449 11.55 -11.85 19.89
N ASP A 450 12.52 -11.10 20.42
CA ASP A 450 13.31 -11.50 21.59
C ASP A 450 12.47 -11.54 22.87
N SER A 451 11.53 -10.60 23.05
CA SER A 451 10.57 -10.61 24.16
C SER A 451 9.71 -11.89 24.16
N VAL A 452 9.21 -12.31 22.99
CA VAL A 452 8.39 -13.52 22.86
C VAL A 452 9.23 -14.79 23.06
N ARG A 453 10.46 -14.85 22.52
CA ARG A 453 11.38 -15.98 22.77
C ARG A 453 11.76 -16.08 24.25
N GLY A 454 12.08 -14.95 24.87
CA GLY A 454 12.39 -14.86 26.30
C GLY A 454 11.23 -15.33 27.17
N TYR A 455 9.99 -14.97 26.82
CA TYR A 455 8.79 -15.48 27.49
C TYR A 455 8.69 -17.02 27.43
N HIS A 456 8.95 -17.62 26.27
CA HIS A 456 8.94 -19.08 26.13
C HIS A 456 10.08 -19.75 26.90
N ALA A 457 11.29 -19.19 26.86
CA ALA A 457 12.43 -19.71 27.61
C ALA A 457 12.16 -19.69 29.13
N HIS A 458 11.65 -18.57 29.64
CA HIS A 458 11.24 -18.44 31.04
C HIS A 458 10.11 -19.42 31.40
N THR A 459 9.14 -19.64 30.50
CA THR A 459 8.08 -20.62 30.72
C THR A 459 8.65 -22.02 30.91
N GLU A 460 9.58 -22.47 30.05
CA GLU A 460 10.16 -23.82 30.18
C GLU A 460 11.03 -23.96 31.44
N GLU A 461 11.74 -22.91 31.85
CA GLU A 461 12.46 -22.87 33.13
C GLU A 461 11.50 -23.05 34.32
N GLN A 462 10.41 -22.27 34.36
CA GLN A 462 9.42 -22.32 35.43
C GLN A 462 8.65 -23.65 35.47
N VAL A 463 8.40 -24.26 34.30
CA VAL A 463 7.81 -25.60 34.16
C VAL A 463 8.72 -26.67 34.76
N LYS A 464 10.03 -26.59 34.49
CA LYS A 464 11.01 -27.52 35.08
C LYS A 464 11.01 -27.41 36.60
N ILE A 465 11.03 -26.19 37.14
CA ILE A 465 11.01 -25.94 38.59
C ILE A 465 9.72 -26.50 39.21
N ALA A 466 8.56 -26.27 38.60
CA ALA A 466 7.28 -26.79 39.10
C ALA A 466 7.26 -28.32 39.18
N ARG A 467 7.78 -28.99 38.15
CA ARG A 467 7.89 -30.45 38.11
C ARG A 467 8.85 -31.00 39.16
N GLU A 468 10.02 -30.37 39.33
CA GLU A 468 10.99 -30.74 40.37
C GLU A 468 10.38 -30.58 41.78
N ARG A 469 9.65 -29.49 42.03
CA ARG A 469 8.93 -29.25 43.29
C ARG A 469 7.90 -30.33 43.58
N GLN A 470 7.08 -30.67 42.58
CA GLN A 470 6.09 -31.74 42.71
C GLN A 470 6.77 -33.09 42.98
N SER A 471 7.85 -33.38 42.25
CA SER A 471 8.61 -34.63 42.42
C SER A 471 9.17 -34.77 43.83
N LEU A 472 9.77 -33.71 44.39
CA LEU A 472 10.27 -33.70 45.77
C LEU A 472 9.16 -33.97 46.78
N ARG A 473 7.98 -33.37 46.60
CA ARG A 473 6.81 -33.59 47.48
C ARG A 473 6.32 -35.04 47.40
N ILE A 474 6.22 -35.59 46.20
CA ILE A 474 5.81 -36.99 45.99
C ILE A 474 6.83 -37.95 46.61
N SER A 475 8.12 -37.76 46.33
CA SER A 475 9.20 -38.57 46.90
C SER A 475 9.23 -38.50 48.43
N LYS A 476 9.04 -37.32 49.02
CA LYS A 476 8.91 -37.15 50.46
C LYS A 476 7.75 -38.00 51.02
N GLY A 477 6.58 -37.96 50.36
CA GLY A 477 5.43 -38.76 50.76
C GLY A 477 5.69 -40.27 50.71
N ILE A 478 6.40 -40.75 49.68
CA ILE A 478 6.79 -42.16 49.56
C ILE A 478 7.79 -42.55 50.66
N PHE A 479 8.79 -41.72 50.94
CA PHE A 479 9.76 -41.98 52.01
C PHE A 479 9.09 -42.03 53.38
N ALA A 480 8.19 -41.08 53.66
CA ALA A 480 7.39 -41.07 54.88
C ALA A 480 6.55 -42.35 55.02
N ALA A 481 5.92 -42.81 53.94
CA ALA A 481 5.13 -44.05 53.93
C ALA A 481 5.97 -45.33 54.13
N CYS A 482 7.29 -45.25 53.94
CA CYS A 482 8.23 -46.34 54.20
C CYS A 482 9.05 -46.15 55.48
N ASP A 483 8.63 -45.24 56.38
CA ASP A 483 9.33 -44.90 57.63
C ASP A 483 10.81 -44.51 57.44
N LYS A 484 11.15 -43.88 56.31
CA LYS A 484 12.50 -43.37 56.01
C LYS A 484 12.61 -41.88 56.35
N SER A 485 13.85 -41.41 56.57
CA SER A 485 14.13 -39.99 56.85
C SER A 485 13.61 -39.07 55.73
N THR A 486 12.97 -37.96 56.12
CA THR A 486 12.40 -36.97 55.19
C THR A 486 12.96 -35.55 55.35
N ALA A 487 13.91 -35.34 56.27
CA ALA A 487 14.39 -34.00 56.65
C ALA A 487 14.98 -33.22 55.47
N ASP A 488 15.80 -33.88 54.64
CA ASP A 488 16.48 -33.24 53.51
C ASP A 488 15.51 -32.79 52.40
N PHE A 489 14.32 -33.42 52.31
CA PHE A 489 13.32 -33.05 51.29
C PHE A 489 12.69 -31.69 51.57
N ASP A 490 12.54 -31.29 52.84
CA ASP A 490 11.96 -29.99 53.18
C ASP A 490 12.88 -28.84 52.81
N GLU A 491 14.19 -29.00 53.03
CA GLU A 491 15.20 -28.04 52.62
C GLU A 491 15.26 -27.92 51.09
N MET A 492 15.32 -29.06 50.38
CA MET A 492 15.33 -29.08 48.92
C MET A 492 14.05 -28.49 48.31
N ALA A 493 12.89 -28.77 48.91
CA ALA A 493 11.62 -28.21 48.48
C ALA A 493 11.55 -26.70 48.71
N ALA A 494 12.01 -26.20 49.86
CA ALA A 494 12.09 -24.77 50.15
C ALA A 494 13.04 -24.04 49.18
N PHE A 495 14.19 -24.64 48.89
CA PHE A 495 15.13 -24.12 47.88
C PHE A 495 14.48 -24.00 46.50
N LYS A 496 13.77 -25.04 46.04
CA LYS A 496 13.07 -25.01 44.76
C LYS A 496 11.86 -24.07 44.75
N ASP A 497 11.15 -23.96 45.87
CA ASP A 497 10.07 -22.98 46.05
C ASP A 497 10.60 -21.54 45.87
N SER A 498 11.82 -21.24 46.32
CA SER A 498 12.44 -19.91 46.16
C SER A 498 12.82 -19.56 44.72
N GLN A 499 12.99 -20.57 43.85
CA GLN A 499 13.29 -20.38 42.42
C GLN A 499 12.03 -20.18 41.57
N GLN A 500 10.85 -20.53 42.10
CA GLN A 500 9.60 -20.36 41.37
C GLN A 500 9.18 -18.89 41.37
N ASP A 501 8.93 -18.33 40.19
CA ASP A 501 8.36 -17.00 40.04
C ASP A 501 7.02 -16.89 40.81
N PRO A 502 6.79 -15.81 41.58
CA PRO A 502 5.57 -15.65 42.36
C PRO A 502 4.27 -15.70 41.54
N LYS A 503 4.28 -15.23 40.28
CA LYS A 503 3.10 -15.30 39.40
C LYS A 503 2.89 -16.73 38.91
N ALA A 504 3.95 -17.45 38.57
CA ALA A 504 3.88 -18.87 38.22
C ALA A 504 3.35 -19.72 39.39
N LYS A 505 3.82 -19.47 40.61
CA LYS A 505 3.31 -20.11 41.83
C LYS A 505 1.81 -19.83 42.01
N LYS A 506 1.40 -18.57 41.90
CA LYS A 506 -0.01 -18.17 42.00
C LYS A 506 -0.90 -18.86 40.94
N LEU A 507 -0.41 -19.06 39.72
CA LEU A 507 -1.16 -19.78 38.68
C LEU A 507 -1.46 -21.22 39.09
N LEU A 508 -0.49 -21.93 39.65
CA LEU A 508 -0.67 -23.29 40.16
C LEU A 508 -1.60 -23.33 41.38
N ASP A 509 -1.42 -22.40 42.33
CA ASP A 509 -2.26 -22.32 43.54
C ASP A 509 -3.73 -22.04 43.20
N MET A 510 -4.00 -21.29 42.13
CA MET A 510 -5.37 -20.98 41.65
C MET A 510 -5.98 -22.06 40.77
N TRP A 511 -5.19 -23.05 40.32
CA TRP A 511 -5.67 -24.06 39.36
C TRP A 511 -6.83 -24.91 39.91
N PRO A 512 -6.78 -25.44 41.16
CA PRO A 512 -7.89 -26.23 41.70
C PRO A 512 -9.22 -25.45 41.74
N ALA A 513 -9.17 -24.18 42.18
CA ALA A 513 -10.36 -23.31 42.19
C ALA A 513 -10.87 -23.01 40.77
N THR A 514 -9.97 -22.91 39.79
CA THR A 514 -10.35 -22.78 38.38
C THR A 514 -11.06 -24.04 37.89
N VAL A 515 -10.53 -25.22 38.19
CA VAL A 515 -11.16 -26.50 37.83
C VAL A 515 -12.57 -26.60 38.41
N GLU A 516 -12.75 -26.24 39.67
CA GLU A 516 -14.05 -26.21 40.34
C GLU A 516 -15.03 -25.22 39.67
N ALA A 517 -14.57 -24.00 39.36
CA ALA A 517 -15.41 -22.99 38.72
C ALA A 517 -15.92 -23.41 37.32
N TYR A 518 -15.17 -24.24 36.59
CA TYR A 518 -15.59 -24.82 35.30
C TYR A 518 -16.20 -26.23 35.43
N ALA A 519 -16.33 -26.78 36.64
CA ALA A 519 -16.88 -28.10 36.89
C ALA A 519 -18.41 -28.13 36.76
N GLY A 520 -19.07 -27.08 37.26
CA GLY A 520 -20.53 -26.96 37.34
C GLY A 520 -21.24 -26.63 36.02
N ASP A 521 -22.57 -26.44 36.12
CA ASP A 521 -23.44 -26.11 34.99
C ASP A 521 -23.50 -24.59 34.70
N GLU A 522 -23.06 -23.75 35.64
CA GLU A 522 -23.02 -22.29 35.53
C GLU A 522 -21.67 -21.72 36.02
N TYR A 523 -21.26 -20.61 35.42
CA TYR A 523 -20.11 -19.80 35.84
C TYR A 523 -20.61 -18.48 36.41
N VAL A 524 -20.31 -18.22 37.68
CA VAL A 524 -20.78 -17.03 38.40
C VAL A 524 -19.63 -16.06 38.58
N VAL A 525 -19.78 -14.83 38.06
CA VAL A 525 -18.84 -13.73 38.29
C VAL A 525 -19.56 -12.61 39.03
N LYS A 526 -19.03 -12.22 40.20
CA LYS A 526 -19.44 -10.99 40.87
C LYS A 526 -18.65 -9.81 40.31
N ILE A 527 -19.34 -8.90 39.64
CA ILE A 527 -18.77 -7.61 39.22
C ILE A 527 -19.50 -6.52 40.00
N ARG A 528 -18.81 -5.93 40.99
CA ARG A 528 -19.43 -5.00 41.97
C ARG A 528 -20.65 -5.67 42.63
N ASP A 529 -21.83 -5.04 42.56
CA ASP A 529 -23.07 -5.55 43.16
C ASP A 529 -23.90 -6.45 42.23
N LYS A 530 -23.39 -6.78 41.02
CA LYS A 530 -24.11 -7.62 40.05
C LYS A 530 -23.47 -8.99 39.91
N GLU A 531 -24.26 -10.04 40.14
CA GLU A 531 -23.92 -11.41 39.76
C GLU A 531 -24.26 -11.63 38.28
N ILE A 532 -23.25 -11.96 37.48
CA ILE A 532 -23.43 -12.41 36.10
C ILE A 532 -23.28 -13.92 36.10
N ARG A 533 -24.35 -14.63 35.74
CA ARG A 533 -24.36 -16.09 35.60
C ARG A 533 -24.31 -16.45 34.12
N THR A 534 -23.35 -17.28 33.76
CA THR A 534 -23.19 -17.79 32.39
C THR A 534 -23.37 -19.30 32.38
N LYS A 535 -24.31 -19.81 31.58
CA LYS A 535 -24.49 -21.26 31.43
C LYS A 535 -23.25 -21.88 30.79
N LEU A 536 -22.70 -22.94 31.39
CA LEU A 536 -21.49 -23.64 30.93
C LEU A 536 -21.77 -24.87 30.07
N VAL A 537 -22.98 -25.42 30.15
CA VAL A 537 -23.33 -26.70 29.53
C VAL A 537 -24.46 -26.54 28.52
N SER A 538 -24.32 -27.20 27.37
CA SER A 538 -25.40 -27.44 26.41
C SER A 538 -25.64 -28.94 26.29
N GLU A 539 -26.89 -29.38 26.36
CA GLU A 539 -27.26 -30.79 26.23
C GLU A 539 -27.50 -31.16 24.77
N SER A 540 -26.90 -32.25 24.30
CA SER A 540 -27.12 -32.77 22.95
C SER A 540 -28.45 -33.52 22.85
N LEU A 541 -28.89 -33.83 21.62
CA LEU A 541 -30.07 -34.69 21.39
C LEU A 541 -29.95 -36.09 22.03
N SER A 542 -28.72 -36.55 22.29
CA SER A 542 -28.45 -37.84 22.95
C SER A 542 -28.39 -37.74 24.48
N GLY A 543 -28.69 -36.57 25.07
CA GLY A 543 -28.58 -36.31 26.51
C GLY A 543 -27.16 -36.09 27.02
N THR A 544 -26.17 -35.93 26.12
CA THR A 544 -24.78 -35.67 26.54
C THR A 544 -24.61 -34.20 26.89
N LYS A 545 -24.15 -33.93 28.12
CA LYS A 545 -23.77 -32.58 28.56
C LYS A 545 -22.44 -32.16 27.92
N ILE A 546 -22.49 -31.22 26.97
CA ILE A 546 -21.32 -30.65 26.31
C ILE A 546 -20.93 -29.34 26.99
N LYS A 547 -19.73 -29.29 27.58
CA LYS A 547 -19.18 -28.08 28.21
C LYS A 547 -18.69 -27.08 27.17
N LYS A 548 -18.91 -25.78 27.41
CA LYS A 548 -18.39 -24.68 26.58
C LYS A 548 -16.85 -24.62 26.58
N VAL A 549 -16.21 -24.90 27.72
CA VAL A 549 -14.76 -24.93 27.88
C VAL A 549 -14.37 -26.25 28.56
N ILE A 550 -13.41 -26.97 27.97
CA ILE A 550 -12.92 -28.27 28.48
C ILE A 550 -11.51 -28.05 29.02
N LEU A 551 -11.30 -28.36 30.29
CA LEU A 551 -10.01 -28.25 30.96
C LEU A 551 -9.19 -29.55 30.84
N PRO A 552 -7.85 -29.46 30.78
CA PRO A 552 -7.00 -30.64 30.84
C PRO A 552 -7.08 -31.33 32.20
N LYS A 553 -6.82 -32.64 32.20
CA LYS A 553 -6.75 -33.49 33.41
C LYS A 553 -5.31 -33.93 33.68
N PHE A 554 -4.37 -32.98 33.66
CA PHE A 554 -2.97 -33.29 33.92
C PHE A 554 -2.75 -33.61 35.40
N GLY A 555 -1.91 -34.63 35.67
CA GLY A 555 -1.44 -34.94 37.02
C GLY A 555 -0.08 -34.30 37.35
N ASP A 556 0.59 -33.71 36.37
CA ASP A 556 1.89 -33.04 36.52
C ASP A 556 1.72 -31.52 36.63
N ASP A 557 2.29 -30.93 37.68
CA ASP A 557 2.29 -29.48 37.91
C ASP A 557 3.08 -28.76 36.81
N GLY A 558 4.12 -29.39 36.26
CA GLY A 558 4.87 -28.87 35.12
C GLY A 558 4.00 -28.68 33.87
N GLU A 559 3.27 -29.71 33.45
CA GLU A 559 2.34 -29.61 32.31
C GLU A 559 1.17 -28.66 32.57
N THR A 560 0.67 -28.61 33.82
CA THR A 560 -0.36 -27.65 34.21
C THR A 560 0.14 -26.21 34.06
N LEU A 561 1.34 -25.90 34.57
CA LEU A 561 1.93 -24.57 34.43
C LEU A 561 2.23 -24.23 32.97
N ARG A 562 2.74 -25.19 32.19
CA ARG A 562 2.99 -25.04 30.74
C ARG A 562 1.71 -24.61 30.03
N PHE A 563 0.59 -25.27 30.31
CA PHE A 563 -0.72 -24.92 29.77
C PHE A 563 -1.17 -23.52 30.20
N LEU A 564 -1.12 -23.22 31.50
CA LEU A 564 -1.54 -21.93 32.06
C LEU A 564 -0.74 -20.74 31.53
N MET A 565 0.54 -20.94 31.23
CA MET A 565 1.38 -19.91 30.63
C MET A 565 1.22 -19.85 29.11
N ARG A 566 1.14 -20.96 28.39
CA ARG A 566 1.13 -20.90 26.91
C ARG A 566 -0.26 -20.76 26.29
N GLU A 567 -1.27 -21.41 26.86
CA GLU A 567 -2.56 -21.70 26.23
C GLU A 567 -3.73 -21.68 27.22
N ASN A 568 -3.66 -20.79 28.20
CA ASN A 568 -4.67 -20.64 29.25
C ASN A 568 -6.12 -20.57 28.71
N VAL A 569 -7.08 -20.76 29.61
CA VAL A 569 -8.51 -20.66 29.32
C VAL A 569 -8.87 -19.34 28.60
N PRO A 570 -9.91 -19.32 27.75
CA PRO A 570 -10.35 -18.08 27.11
C PRO A 570 -10.58 -16.98 28.16
N GLY A 571 -10.21 -15.75 27.82
CA GLY A 571 -10.31 -14.61 28.74
C GLY A 571 -9.15 -14.45 29.73
N SER A 572 -8.19 -15.38 29.76
CA SER A 572 -7.00 -15.32 30.63
C SER A 572 -5.71 -15.20 29.83
N PHE A 573 -4.73 -14.44 30.31
CA PHE A 573 -3.42 -14.28 29.67
C PHE A 573 -2.75 -15.64 29.40
N PRO A 574 -2.14 -15.87 28.22
CA PRO A 574 -1.90 -14.93 27.10
C PRO A 574 -3.01 -14.94 26.02
N TYR A 575 -4.25 -15.25 26.41
CA TYR A 575 -5.47 -15.17 25.59
C TYR A 575 -5.46 -16.04 24.33
N THR A 576 -4.60 -17.06 24.27
CA THR A 576 -4.44 -17.95 23.11
C THR A 576 -5.76 -18.55 22.63
N ALA A 577 -6.62 -18.98 23.57
CA ALA A 577 -7.92 -19.59 23.27
C ALA A 577 -9.04 -18.57 23.03
N GLY A 578 -8.80 -17.27 23.27
CA GLY A 578 -9.79 -16.20 23.11
C GLY A 578 -9.59 -15.06 24.12
N VAL A 579 -9.96 -13.84 23.75
CA VAL A 579 -9.83 -12.64 24.60
C VAL A 579 -10.97 -12.44 25.60
N PHE A 580 -12.06 -13.19 25.43
CA PHE A 580 -13.23 -13.20 26.33
C PHE A 580 -13.40 -14.59 26.92
N ALA A 581 -13.94 -14.67 28.14
CA ALA A 581 -14.18 -15.94 28.83
C ALA A 581 -15.15 -16.84 28.07
N PHE A 582 -16.23 -16.25 27.54
CA PHE A 582 -17.23 -16.95 26.75
C PHE A 582 -17.61 -16.13 25.52
N LYS A 583 -18.16 -16.80 24.51
CA LYS A 583 -18.77 -16.13 23.36
C LYS A 583 -20.00 -15.34 23.82
N ARG A 584 -20.34 -14.24 23.14
CA ARG A 584 -21.55 -13.47 23.42
C ARG A 584 -22.79 -14.31 23.15
N GLU A 585 -23.77 -14.25 24.05
CA GLU A 585 -25.11 -14.80 23.83
C GLU A 585 -25.96 -13.72 23.16
N GLY A 586 -26.62 -14.04 22.04
CA GLY A 586 -27.50 -13.11 21.31
C GLY A 586 -26.83 -12.17 20.28
N GLU A 587 -25.50 -12.11 20.23
CA GLU A 587 -24.76 -11.34 19.20
C GLU A 587 -23.79 -12.26 18.45
N ASP A 588 -24.27 -12.85 17.36
CA ASP A 588 -23.45 -13.67 16.46
C ASP A 588 -22.29 -12.81 15.90
N PRO A 589 -21.07 -13.37 15.72
CA PRO A 589 -19.98 -12.68 15.04
C PRO A 589 -20.27 -12.30 13.59
N THR A 590 -21.35 -12.80 12.99
CA THR A 590 -21.79 -12.49 11.63
C THR A 590 -21.85 -10.98 11.42
N ARG A 591 -21.12 -10.52 10.41
CA ARG A 591 -21.10 -9.13 9.96
C ARG A 591 -21.36 -9.13 8.46
N MET A 592 -22.44 -8.47 8.05
CA MET A 592 -22.92 -8.54 6.67
C MET A 592 -22.21 -7.48 5.81
N PHE A 593 -21.37 -7.92 4.88
CA PHE A 593 -20.70 -7.08 3.90
C PHE A 593 -21.67 -6.72 2.78
N ALA A 594 -21.96 -5.43 2.61
CA ALA A 594 -22.87 -4.93 1.58
C ALA A 594 -22.44 -3.55 1.07
N GLY A 595 -22.73 -3.31 -0.20
CA GLY A 595 -22.49 -2.07 -0.92
C GLY A 595 -22.77 -2.31 -2.39
N GLU A 596 -23.81 -1.66 -2.92
CA GLU A 596 -24.15 -1.70 -4.35
C GLU A 596 -25.01 -0.49 -4.73
N GLY A 597 -24.66 0.15 -5.85
CA GLY A 597 -25.38 1.30 -6.37
C GLY A 597 -25.25 2.53 -5.47
N ASP A 598 -26.36 3.22 -5.27
CA ASP A 598 -26.46 4.43 -4.44
C ASP A 598 -26.64 4.10 -2.94
N ALA A 599 -26.56 5.16 -2.12
CA ALA A 599 -26.81 5.09 -0.69
C ALA A 599 -28.19 4.48 -0.36
N PHE A 600 -29.23 4.81 -1.14
CA PHE A 600 -30.59 4.31 -0.93
C PHE A 600 -30.70 2.78 -1.12
N ARG A 601 -30.12 2.24 -2.19
CA ARG A 601 -30.12 0.80 -2.46
C ARG A 601 -29.34 0.04 -1.40
N THR A 602 -28.18 0.56 -1.01
CA THR A 602 -27.36 -0.07 0.03
C THR A 602 -28.06 -0.01 1.40
N ASN A 603 -28.74 1.09 1.74
CA ASN A 603 -29.57 1.18 2.94
C ASN A 603 -30.70 0.12 2.95
N ARG A 604 -31.43 -0.04 1.83
CA ARG A 604 -32.44 -1.10 1.69
C ARG A 604 -31.83 -2.49 1.90
N ARG A 605 -30.63 -2.73 1.37
CA ARG A 605 -29.90 -3.98 1.59
C ARG A 605 -29.55 -4.17 3.06
N PHE A 606 -29.02 -3.16 3.74
CA PHE A 606 -28.71 -3.22 5.17
C PHE A 606 -29.94 -3.56 6.02
N LYS A 607 -31.08 -2.92 5.75
CA LYS A 607 -32.36 -3.20 6.42
C LYS A 607 -32.78 -4.65 6.20
N ARG A 608 -32.67 -5.16 4.96
CA ARG A 608 -33.03 -6.55 4.63
C ARG A 608 -32.11 -7.59 5.28
N VAL A 609 -30.80 -7.39 5.27
CA VAL A 609 -29.84 -8.38 5.81
C VAL A 609 -29.79 -8.41 7.34
N SER A 610 -30.25 -7.34 8.00
CA SER A 610 -30.31 -7.25 9.46
C SER A 610 -31.73 -7.44 10.02
N GLU A 611 -32.70 -7.78 9.16
CA GLU A 611 -34.09 -8.01 9.53
C GLU A 611 -34.21 -9.17 10.53
N GLY A 612 -34.95 -8.95 11.63
CA GLY A 612 -35.15 -9.95 12.68
C GLY A 612 -33.92 -10.20 13.58
N MET A 613 -32.80 -9.49 13.37
CA MET A 613 -31.61 -9.63 14.21
C MET A 613 -31.67 -8.64 15.39
N PRO A 614 -31.37 -9.08 16.63
CA PRO A 614 -31.36 -8.21 17.80
C PRO A 614 -30.18 -7.22 17.84
N ALA A 615 -29.17 -7.42 16.99
CA ALA A 615 -28.00 -6.57 16.87
C ALA A 615 -27.68 -6.25 15.40
N HIS A 616 -27.45 -4.96 15.10
CA HIS A 616 -27.16 -4.46 13.76
C HIS A 616 -25.65 -4.32 13.57
N ARG A 617 -25.03 -5.31 12.92
CA ARG A 617 -23.58 -5.32 12.62
C ARG A 617 -23.35 -5.09 11.12
N LEU A 618 -23.31 -3.82 10.72
CA LEU A 618 -23.19 -3.43 9.32
C LEU A 618 -21.72 -3.46 8.87
N SER A 619 -21.48 -3.81 7.59
CA SER A 619 -20.17 -3.64 6.95
C SER A 619 -20.35 -3.07 5.56
N THR A 620 -19.76 -1.90 5.35
CA THR A 620 -19.95 -1.07 4.17
C THR A 620 -18.79 -1.29 3.20
N ALA A 621 -19.15 -1.61 1.95
CA ALA A 621 -18.24 -1.68 0.82
C ALA A 621 -18.47 -0.47 -0.07
N PHE A 622 -17.45 0.36 -0.28
CA PHE A 622 -17.55 1.53 -1.16
C PHE A 622 -17.17 1.18 -2.60
N ASP A 623 -17.75 1.89 -3.56
CA ASP A 623 -17.37 1.76 -4.96
C ASP A 623 -15.93 2.25 -5.19
N SER A 624 -15.36 1.88 -6.33
CA SER A 624 -13.96 2.25 -6.63
C SER A 624 -13.75 3.77 -6.70
N VAL A 625 -14.76 4.55 -7.11
CA VAL A 625 -14.70 6.01 -7.17
C VAL A 625 -14.51 6.61 -5.77
N THR A 626 -15.36 6.21 -4.82
CA THR A 626 -15.25 6.62 -3.40
C THR A 626 -13.97 6.10 -2.75
N LEU A 627 -13.55 4.86 -3.06
CA LEU A 627 -12.33 4.27 -2.50
C LEU A 627 -11.07 5.09 -2.81
N TYR A 628 -11.06 5.79 -3.95
CA TYR A 628 -9.98 6.66 -4.38
C TYR A 628 -10.21 8.15 -4.08
N GLY A 629 -11.28 8.49 -3.34
CA GLY A 629 -11.55 9.86 -2.91
C GLY A 629 -11.91 10.80 -4.06
N CYS A 630 -12.52 10.27 -5.12
CA CYS A 630 -13.02 11.05 -6.24
C CYS A 630 -14.54 11.21 -6.16
N ASP A 631 -15.04 12.31 -6.73
CA ASP A 631 -16.46 12.49 -6.96
C ASP A 631 -16.90 11.74 -8.24
N PRO A 632 -18.17 11.32 -8.34
CA PRO A 632 -18.73 10.79 -9.57
C PRO A 632 -18.68 11.83 -10.71
N ASP A 633 -18.39 11.38 -11.93
CA ASP A 633 -18.19 12.23 -13.11
C ASP A 633 -18.80 11.56 -14.35
N GLU A 634 -19.19 12.36 -15.35
CA GLU A 634 -19.72 11.90 -16.64
C GLU A 634 -18.65 11.24 -17.51
N ARG A 635 -17.36 11.49 -17.25
CA ARG A 635 -16.24 10.90 -17.96
C ARG A 635 -16.37 9.36 -17.96
N PRO A 636 -16.34 8.67 -19.11
CA PRO A 636 -16.74 7.26 -19.18
C PRO A 636 -15.94 6.31 -18.27
N ASP A 637 -14.66 6.59 -18.05
CA ASP A 637 -13.79 5.78 -17.20
C ASP A 637 -14.07 5.95 -15.69
N ILE A 638 -14.79 7.00 -15.29
CA ILE A 638 -15.37 7.18 -13.96
C ILE A 638 -16.82 6.70 -13.95
N TYR A 639 -17.65 7.15 -14.90
CA TYR A 639 -19.09 6.89 -14.95
C TYR A 639 -19.41 5.39 -14.91
N GLY A 640 -18.70 4.58 -15.71
CA GLY A 640 -18.87 3.12 -15.74
C GLY A 640 -18.51 2.41 -14.43
N LYS A 641 -17.93 3.10 -13.44
CA LYS A 641 -17.50 2.56 -12.15
C LYS A 641 -18.36 3.02 -10.98
N ILE A 642 -19.22 4.03 -11.17
CA ILE A 642 -20.08 4.59 -10.12
C ILE A 642 -21.05 3.51 -9.62
N GLY A 643 -21.05 3.23 -8.32
CA GLY A 643 -21.94 2.26 -7.68
C GLY A 643 -21.67 0.79 -8.06
N ASN A 644 -20.61 0.52 -8.83
CA ASN A 644 -20.16 -0.82 -9.15
C ASN A 644 -19.21 -1.33 -8.07
N SER A 645 -19.37 -2.61 -7.70
CA SER A 645 -18.55 -3.28 -6.67
C SER A 645 -18.63 -2.65 -5.26
N GLY A 646 -19.51 -1.67 -5.04
CA GLY A 646 -19.71 -1.00 -3.77
C GLY A 646 -20.74 0.13 -3.85
N VAL A 647 -20.98 0.83 -2.74
CA VAL A 647 -21.85 2.00 -2.68
C VAL A 647 -21.10 3.28 -3.07
N SER A 648 -21.71 4.13 -3.88
CA SER A 648 -21.17 5.45 -4.23
C SER A 648 -21.55 6.49 -3.16
N ILE A 649 -20.55 7.12 -2.53
CA ILE A 649 -20.71 8.13 -1.50
C ILE A 649 -19.75 9.29 -1.81
N ALA A 650 -20.29 10.43 -2.20
CA ALA A 650 -19.49 11.63 -2.50
C ALA A 650 -19.67 12.70 -1.42
N THR A 651 -20.83 12.73 -0.77
CA THR A 651 -21.20 13.80 0.17
C THR A 651 -21.59 13.27 1.55
N LEU A 652 -21.66 14.18 2.53
CA LEU A 652 -22.21 13.90 3.85
C LEU A 652 -23.67 13.41 3.76
N ASP A 653 -24.45 13.98 2.86
CA ASP A 653 -25.87 13.65 2.73
C ASP A 653 -26.08 12.22 2.21
N ASP A 654 -25.22 11.73 1.33
CA ASP A 654 -25.21 10.32 0.91
C ASP A 654 -24.99 9.39 2.11
N LEU A 655 -24.06 9.76 3.00
CA LEU A 655 -23.75 8.96 4.18
C LEU A 655 -24.89 8.99 5.23
N LYS A 656 -25.62 10.11 5.33
CA LYS A 656 -26.87 10.20 6.11
C LYS A 656 -27.93 9.25 5.58
N VAL A 657 -28.16 9.24 4.26
CA VAL A 657 -29.09 8.31 3.61
C VAL A 657 -28.66 6.86 3.83
N LEU A 658 -27.37 6.57 3.71
CA LEU A 658 -26.81 5.22 3.83
C LEU A 658 -27.17 4.56 5.17
N TYR A 659 -27.11 5.32 6.27
CA TYR A 659 -27.37 4.82 7.62
C TYR A 659 -28.73 5.25 8.19
N ASP A 660 -29.63 5.80 7.37
CA ASP A 660 -30.98 6.15 7.79
C ASP A 660 -31.73 4.93 8.36
N GLY A 661 -32.44 5.15 9.47
CA GLY A 661 -33.18 4.13 10.21
C GLY A 661 -32.33 3.25 11.12
N PHE A 662 -31.01 3.44 11.20
CA PHE A 662 -30.14 2.79 12.17
C PHE A 662 -29.65 3.81 13.21
N ASP A 663 -29.98 3.60 14.49
CA ASP A 663 -29.42 4.39 15.59
C ASP A 663 -27.94 4.03 15.78
N LEU A 664 -27.06 4.95 15.40
CA LEU A 664 -25.60 4.76 15.44
C LEU A 664 -25.02 4.76 16.87
N LEU A 665 -25.78 5.22 17.86
CA LEU A 665 -25.38 5.21 19.28
C LEU A 665 -25.98 4.03 20.04
N ALA A 666 -26.88 3.25 19.43
CA ALA A 666 -27.44 2.08 20.09
C ALA A 666 -26.33 1.07 20.48
N PRO A 667 -26.37 0.50 21.70
CA PRO A 667 -25.34 -0.43 22.17
C PRO A 667 -25.32 -1.75 21.40
N THR A 668 -26.32 -2.01 20.57
CA THR A 668 -26.43 -3.19 19.70
C THR A 668 -26.15 -2.88 18.23
N THR A 669 -25.81 -1.63 17.88
CA THR A 669 -25.41 -1.22 16.54
C THR A 669 -23.90 -1.05 16.47
N SER A 670 -23.28 -1.55 15.39
CA SER A 670 -21.89 -1.21 15.07
C SER A 670 -21.64 -1.23 13.56
N VAL A 671 -21.07 -0.15 13.05
CA VAL A 671 -20.79 0.02 11.62
C VAL A 671 -19.31 -0.21 11.35
N SER A 672 -19.01 -1.07 10.37
CA SER A 672 -17.67 -1.21 9.81
C SER A 672 -17.63 -0.56 8.43
N MET A 673 -16.61 0.24 8.15
CA MET A 673 -16.42 0.92 6.86
C MET A 673 -15.06 0.51 6.28
N THR A 674 -15.09 -0.19 5.15
CA THR A 674 -13.89 -0.65 4.45
C THR A 674 -13.39 0.44 3.51
N ILE A 675 -12.67 1.41 4.07
CA ILE A 675 -12.10 2.56 3.36
C ILE A 675 -10.66 2.81 3.86
N ASN A 676 -9.76 3.22 2.97
CA ASN A 676 -8.32 3.39 3.28
C ASN A 676 -7.82 4.79 2.93
N GLY A 677 -7.56 5.09 1.65
CA GLY A 677 -7.01 6.38 1.20
C GLY A 677 -7.76 7.60 1.77
N PRO A 678 -9.05 7.78 1.46
CA PRO A 678 -9.86 8.90 1.97
C PRO A 678 -10.55 8.57 3.31
N ALA A 679 -10.04 7.60 4.08
CA ALA A 679 -10.62 7.21 5.36
C ALA A 679 -10.82 8.38 6.34
N PRO A 680 -9.89 9.36 6.48
CA PRO A 680 -10.13 10.52 7.34
C PRO A 680 -11.38 11.31 6.96
N ILE A 681 -11.64 11.48 5.65
CA ILE A 681 -12.77 12.24 5.11
C ILE A 681 -14.08 11.49 5.36
N ILE A 682 -14.12 10.19 5.02
CA ILE A 682 -15.31 9.35 5.25
C ILE A 682 -15.61 9.20 6.75
N LEU A 683 -14.59 9.11 7.60
CA LEU A 683 -14.75 9.06 9.05
C LEU A 683 -15.34 10.36 9.61
N ALA A 684 -14.87 11.51 9.11
CA ALA A 684 -15.44 12.81 9.46
C ALA A 684 -16.92 12.88 9.05
N CYS A 685 -17.28 12.43 7.85
CA CYS A 685 -18.67 12.35 7.41
C CYS A 685 -19.49 11.44 8.34
N PHE A 686 -18.96 10.27 8.72
CA PHE A 686 -19.64 9.33 9.61
C PHE A 686 -19.92 9.93 11.00
N PHE A 687 -18.95 10.62 11.59
CA PHE A 687 -19.18 11.29 12.88
C PHE A 687 -20.22 12.41 12.77
N ASN A 688 -20.19 13.20 11.69
CA ASN A 688 -21.23 14.21 11.46
C ASN A 688 -22.61 13.56 11.27
N THR A 689 -22.72 12.44 10.53
CA THR A 689 -23.98 11.67 10.43
C THR A 689 -24.48 11.23 11.81
N ALA A 690 -23.61 10.70 12.68
CA ALA A 690 -23.99 10.27 14.02
C ALA A 690 -24.41 11.44 14.92
N ILE A 691 -23.71 12.57 14.83
CA ILE A 691 -24.04 13.80 15.57
C ILE A 691 -25.40 14.34 15.11
N ASP A 692 -25.61 14.46 13.80
CA ASP A 692 -26.85 14.97 13.21
C ASP A 692 -28.06 14.08 13.57
N GLN A 693 -27.88 12.76 13.67
CA GLN A 693 -28.93 11.86 14.18
C GLN A 693 -29.37 12.23 15.61
N GLN A 694 -28.43 12.57 16.49
CA GLN A 694 -28.75 12.94 17.88
C GLN A 694 -29.29 14.36 17.99
N MET A 695 -28.81 15.29 17.17
CA MET A 695 -29.40 16.64 17.07
C MET A 695 -30.86 16.57 16.62
N ALA A 696 -31.15 15.83 15.54
CA ALA A 696 -32.51 15.63 15.05
C ALA A 696 -33.40 14.91 16.06
N LYS A 697 -32.85 13.96 16.83
CA LYS A 697 -33.57 13.29 17.92
C LYS A 697 -33.89 14.25 19.06
N PHE A 698 -32.95 15.09 19.47
CA PHE A 698 -33.20 16.14 20.47
C PHE A 698 -34.30 17.10 20.01
N GLU A 699 -34.23 17.60 18.77
CA GLU A 699 -35.26 18.47 18.21
C GLU A 699 -36.64 17.83 18.23
N LYS A 700 -36.72 16.55 17.87
CA LYS A 700 -37.97 15.79 17.87
C LYS A 700 -38.52 15.58 19.30
N ASP A 701 -37.66 15.25 20.25
CA ASP A 701 -38.05 14.94 21.63
C ASP A 701 -38.37 16.21 22.45
N ASN A 702 -37.75 17.36 22.12
CA ASN A 702 -37.88 18.62 22.85
C ASN A 702 -38.67 19.71 22.12
N GLY A 703 -38.97 19.55 20.82
CA GLY A 703 -39.72 20.51 20.01
C GLY A 703 -38.98 21.82 19.73
N ARG A 704 -37.66 21.86 19.91
CA ARG A 704 -36.79 23.04 19.66
C ARG A 704 -35.38 22.62 19.28
N GLN A 705 -34.67 23.55 18.65
CA GLN A 705 -33.22 23.43 18.43
C GLN A 705 -32.46 23.37 19.78
N PRO A 706 -31.37 22.59 19.87
CA PRO A 706 -30.48 22.64 21.02
C PRO A 706 -29.80 24.01 21.12
N THR A 707 -29.56 24.46 22.35
CA THR A 707 -28.65 25.60 22.59
C THR A 707 -27.20 25.20 22.29
N GLU A 708 -26.28 26.16 22.22
CA GLU A 708 -24.87 25.88 21.94
C GLU A 708 -24.24 24.89 22.95
N ASP A 709 -24.52 25.07 24.25
CA ASP A 709 -24.04 24.17 25.32
C ASP A 709 -24.68 22.76 25.23
N GLU A 710 -25.96 22.66 24.87
CA GLU A 710 -26.61 21.37 24.65
C GLU A 710 -26.05 20.66 23.41
N ALA A 711 -25.78 21.40 22.34
CA ALA A 711 -25.19 20.86 21.12
C ALA A 711 -23.76 20.35 21.35
N GLU A 712 -22.96 21.06 22.14
CA GLU A 712 -21.61 20.61 22.52
C GLU A 712 -21.68 19.31 23.34
N LYS A 713 -22.57 19.23 24.33
CA LYS A 713 -22.80 18.00 25.12
C LYS A 713 -23.28 16.83 24.27
N ILE A 714 -24.17 17.07 23.30
CA ILE A 714 -24.63 16.04 22.35
C ILE A 714 -23.44 15.54 21.52
N ARG A 715 -22.56 16.43 21.06
CA ARG A 715 -21.36 16.08 20.29
C ARG A 715 -20.39 15.22 21.10
N GLU A 716 -20.03 15.65 22.31
CA GLU A 716 -19.13 14.91 23.21
C GLU A 716 -19.69 13.52 23.57
N TRP A 717 -20.98 13.45 23.90
CA TRP A 717 -21.65 12.18 24.20
C TRP A 717 -21.70 11.26 22.99
N THR A 718 -21.94 11.82 21.79
CA THR A 718 -21.96 11.05 20.54
C THR A 718 -20.60 10.43 20.25
N LEU A 719 -19.52 11.23 20.30
CA LEU A 719 -18.17 10.77 20.01
C LEU A 719 -17.69 9.71 21.01
N SER A 720 -18.03 9.84 22.29
CA SER A 720 -17.66 8.85 23.32
C SER A 720 -18.49 7.55 23.27
N THR A 721 -19.70 7.60 22.70
CA THR A 721 -20.63 6.46 22.67
C THR A 721 -20.58 5.66 21.36
N VAL A 722 -20.37 6.33 20.22
CA VAL A 722 -20.49 5.74 18.89
C VAL A 722 -19.62 4.50 18.70
N ARG A 723 -20.18 3.47 18.04
CA ARG A 723 -19.55 2.15 17.87
C ARG A 723 -19.29 1.83 16.41
N GLY A 724 -18.04 1.49 16.12
CA GLY A 724 -17.70 1.09 14.75
C GLY A 724 -16.24 0.83 14.51
N THR A 725 -15.90 0.67 13.24
CA THR A 725 -14.54 0.42 12.76
C THR A 725 -14.36 1.11 11.42
N VAL A 726 -13.29 1.87 11.28
CA VAL A 726 -12.78 2.26 9.96
C VAL A 726 -11.57 1.38 9.66
N GLN A 727 -11.42 0.94 8.40
CA GLN A 727 -10.31 0.05 8.06
C GLN A 727 -8.96 0.77 8.11
N ALA A 728 -8.79 1.80 7.28
CA ALA A 728 -7.74 2.82 7.39
C ALA A 728 -6.30 2.31 7.63
N ASP A 729 -5.98 1.10 7.15
CA ASP A 729 -4.62 0.56 7.29
C ASP A 729 -3.82 0.90 6.04
N ILE A 730 -3.03 1.97 6.10
CA ILE A 730 -2.20 2.49 5.01
C ILE A 730 -1.01 1.58 4.71
N LEU A 731 -0.45 0.89 5.71
CA LEU A 731 0.73 0.04 5.51
C LEU A 731 0.45 -1.16 4.61
N LYS A 732 -0.76 -1.74 4.69
CA LYS A 732 -1.17 -2.80 3.74
C LYS A 732 -1.49 -2.26 2.34
N GLU A 733 -1.77 -0.97 2.19
CA GLU A 733 -2.05 -0.37 0.88
C GLU A 733 -0.79 -0.43 0.02
N ASP A 734 0.36 -0.02 0.57
CA ASP A 734 1.64 -0.10 -0.12
C ASP A 734 2.11 -1.56 -0.33
N GLN A 735 1.76 -2.47 0.59
CA GLN A 735 2.23 -3.86 0.54
C GLN A 735 1.39 -4.81 -0.32
N GLY A 736 0.10 -4.51 -0.57
CA GLY A 736 -0.75 -5.48 -1.26
C GLY A 736 -2.08 -5.02 -1.84
N GLN A 737 -2.68 -3.91 -1.38
CA GLN A 737 -3.99 -3.47 -1.92
C GLN A 737 -3.90 -2.35 -2.96
N ASN A 738 -2.84 -1.53 -2.93
CA ASN A 738 -2.54 -0.49 -3.90
C ASN A 738 -3.67 0.56 -4.10
N THR A 739 -4.42 0.90 -3.03
CA THR A 739 -5.44 1.97 -3.05
C THR A 739 -5.00 3.22 -2.26
N CYS A 740 -3.69 3.37 -2.02
CA CYS A 740 -3.16 4.59 -1.39
C CYS A 740 -3.16 5.75 -2.39
N ILE A 741 -3.90 6.81 -2.07
CA ILE A 741 -4.02 8.03 -2.91
C ILE A 741 -3.09 9.17 -2.47
N PHE A 742 -2.58 9.09 -1.24
CA PHE A 742 -1.61 10.02 -0.71
C PHE A 742 -0.24 9.35 -0.58
N SER A 743 0.82 10.12 -0.33
CA SER A 743 2.09 9.52 0.06
C SER A 743 1.92 8.76 1.38
N THR A 744 2.61 7.62 1.52
CA THR A 744 2.54 6.77 2.72
C THR A 744 2.83 7.57 3.99
N GLU A 745 3.80 8.49 3.94
CA GLU A 745 4.16 9.34 5.07
C GLU A 745 3.02 10.29 5.48
N PHE A 746 2.40 10.97 4.50
CA PHE A 746 1.27 11.87 4.76
C PHE A 746 0.05 11.11 5.28
N ALA A 747 -0.24 9.95 4.70
CA ALA A 747 -1.35 9.11 5.15
C ALA A 747 -1.13 8.58 6.58
N LEU A 748 0.08 8.17 6.94
CA LEU A 748 0.42 7.76 8.32
C LEU A 748 0.36 8.93 9.30
N LYS A 749 0.75 10.14 8.89
CA LYS A 749 0.53 11.36 9.68
C LYS A 749 -0.95 11.57 9.98
N MET A 750 -1.82 11.51 8.96
CA MET A 750 -3.27 11.65 9.14
C MET A 750 -3.85 10.57 10.05
N MET A 751 -3.37 9.32 9.94
CA MET A 751 -3.79 8.24 10.85
C MET A 751 -3.45 8.53 12.30
N GLY A 752 -2.26 9.09 12.54
CA GLY A 752 -1.92 9.58 13.87
C GLY A 752 -2.81 10.75 14.31
N ASP A 753 -3.19 11.67 13.41
CA ASP A 753 -4.04 12.83 13.74
C ASP A 753 -5.44 12.36 14.15
N ILE A 754 -5.98 11.33 13.47
CA ILE A 754 -7.23 10.64 13.85
C ILE A 754 -7.10 10.04 15.25
N GLN A 755 -6.00 9.32 15.53
CA GLN A 755 -5.83 8.69 16.83
C GLN A 755 -5.69 9.72 17.96
N GLU A 756 -5.01 10.83 17.70
CA GLU A 756 -4.90 11.95 18.65
C GLU A 756 -6.27 12.57 18.94
N PHE A 757 -7.07 12.79 17.89
CA PHE A 757 -8.45 13.23 18.02
C PHE A 757 -9.30 12.25 18.85
N PHE A 758 -9.15 10.94 18.65
CA PHE A 758 -9.86 9.92 19.41
C PHE A 758 -9.52 9.97 20.90
N VAL A 759 -8.24 10.15 21.24
CA VAL A 759 -7.81 10.25 22.64
C VAL A 759 -8.37 11.52 23.28
N HIS A 760 -8.26 12.66 22.61
CA HIS A 760 -8.72 13.95 23.14
C HIS A 760 -10.25 13.97 23.36
N ASN A 761 -11.02 13.37 22.44
CA ASN A 761 -12.49 13.36 22.48
C ASN A 761 -13.07 12.07 23.10
N GLN A 762 -12.25 11.26 23.77
CA GLN A 762 -12.67 10.02 24.45
C GLN A 762 -13.44 9.03 23.56
N VAL A 763 -13.06 8.91 22.29
CA VAL A 763 -13.65 7.96 21.34
C VAL A 763 -13.14 6.54 21.63
N GLN A 764 -13.75 5.86 22.60
CA GLN A 764 -13.26 4.57 23.13
C GLN A 764 -13.96 3.34 22.51
N ASN A 765 -15.05 3.57 21.78
CA ASN A 765 -15.94 2.54 21.25
C ASN A 765 -15.81 2.35 19.74
N PHE A 766 -14.95 3.15 19.11
CA PHE A 766 -14.65 3.11 17.68
C PHE A 766 -13.20 2.67 17.46
N TYR A 767 -12.99 1.72 16.55
CA TYR A 767 -11.65 1.29 16.16
C TYR A 767 -11.13 2.20 15.04
N SER A 768 -10.06 2.95 15.32
CA SER A 768 -9.46 3.94 14.42
C SER A 768 -8.69 3.30 13.26
N VAL A 769 -8.26 2.05 13.43
CA VAL A 769 -7.60 1.26 12.39
C VAL A 769 -7.91 -0.23 12.56
N SER A 770 -8.15 -0.89 11.44
CA SER A 770 -8.26 -2.34 11.33
C SER A 770 -7.09 -2.89 10.51
N ILE A 771 -6.00 -3.21 11.22
CA ILE A 771 -4.74 -3.70 10.68
C ILE A 771 -4.97 -5.02 9.93
N SER A 772 -4.76 -5.03 8.62
CA SER A 772 -5.31 -6.05 7.73
C SER A 772 -4.26 -6.83 6.95
N GLY A 773 -4.32 -8.15 7.08
CA GLY A 773 -3.59 -9.11 6.25
C GLY A 773 -4.41 -9.71 5.12
N TYR A 774 -5.74 -9.48 5.08
CA TYR A 774 -6.61 -10.09 4.08
C TYR A 774 -6.11 -9.83 2.66
N HIS A 775 -5.91 -8.55 2.33
CA HIS A 775 -5.49 -8.10 0.99
C HIS A 775 -4.06 -8.55 0.64
N ILE A 776 -3.15 -8.57 1.61
CA ILE A 776 -1.79 -9.12 1.44
C ILE A 776 -1.85 -10.60 1.04
N ALA A 777 -2.76 -11.37 1.64
CA ALA A 777 -2.97 -12.77 1.27
C ALA A 777 -3.65 -12.93 -0.09
N GLU A 778 -4.63 -12.10 -0.43
CA GLU A 778 -5.26 -12.10 -1.76
C GLU A 778 -4.25 -11.78 -2.87
N ALA A 779 -3.28 -10.90 -2.61
CA ALA A 779 -2.17 -10.59 -3.52
C ALA A 779 -1.18 -11.77 -3.72
N GLY A 780 -1.31 -12.85 -2.94
CA GLY A 780 -0.55 -14.09 -3.12
C GLY A 780 0.32 -14.50 -1.93
N ALA A 781 0.33 -13.74 -0.82
CA ALA A 781 1.10 -14.10 0.36
C ALA A 781 0.58 -15.39 1.02
N ASN A 782 1.51 -16.25 1.45
CA ASN A 782 1.19 -17.43 2.26
C ASN A 782 0.74 -17.02 3.69
N PRO A 783 0.15 -17.93 4.49
CA PRO A 783 -0.41 -17.59 5.80
C PRO A 783 0.63 -17.04 6.78
N ILE A 784 1.88 -17.51 6.70
CA ILE A 784 2.98 -17.07 7.57
C ILE A 784 3.34 -15.61 7.25
N SER A 785 3.50 -15.29 5.96
CA SER A 785 3.84 -13.95 5.49
C SER A 785 2.71 -12.97 5.80
N GLN A 786 1.45 -13.39 5.59
CA GLN A 786 0.28 -12.63 5.98
C GLN A 786 0.33 -12.26 7.46
N LEU A 787 0.47 -13.26 8.34
CA LEU A 787 0.47 -13.03 9.78
C LEU A 787 1.64 -12.13 10.21
N ALA A 788 2.84 -12.38 9.69
CA ALA A 788 4.06 -11.64 10.05
C ALA A 788 4.00 -10.17 9.61
N PHE A 789 3.56 -9.90 8.38
CA PHE A 789 3.41 -8.52 7.89
C PHE A 789 2.29 -7.78 8.62
N THR A 790 1.14 -8.43 8.84
CA THR A 790 0.02 -7.81 9.56
C THR A 790 0.40 -7.41 10.99
N LEU A 791 1.08 -8.30 11.73
CA LEU A 791 1.55 -7.97 13.08
C LEU A 791 2.65 -6.91 13.05
N SER A 792 3.56 -6.95 12.07
CA SER A 792 4.59 -5.90 11.91
C SER A 792 3.96 -4.53 11.65
N ASN A 793 2.95 -4.46 10.78
CA ASN A 793 2.21 -3.23 10.51
C ASN A 793 1.53 -2.73 11.80
N GLY A 794 0.89 -3.64 12.56
CA GLY A 794 0.30 -3.30 13.86
C GLY A 794 1.29 -2.73 14.87
N PHE A 795 2.47 -3.34 14.99
CA PHE A 795 3.53 -2.81 15.85
C PHE A 795 4.15 -1.50 15.30
N THR A 796 4.14 -1.29 13.99
CA THR A 796 4.56 -0.02 13.38
C THR A 796 3.63 1.12 13.80
N TYR A 797 2.30 0.91 13.80
CA TYR A 797 1.35 1.90 14.34
C TYR A 797 1.59 2.16 15.82
N VAL A 798 1.89 1.12 16.61
CA VAL A 798 2.22 1.26 18.03
C VAL A 798 3.44 2.16 18.23
N GLU A 799 4.55 1.90 17.53
CA GLU A 799 5.75 2.73 17.62
C GLU A 799 5.51 4.15 17.10
N SER A 800 4.71 4.31 16.04
CA SER A 800 4.34 5.62 15.50
C SER A 800 3.58 6.47 16.52
N TYR A 801 2.53 5.91 17.13
CA TYR A 801 1.73 6.63 18.12
C TYR A 801 2.51 6.92 19.42
N LEU A 802 3.39 6.01 19.84
CA LEU A 802 4.33 6.25 20.94
C LEU A 802 5.31 7.39 20.62
N ALA A 803 5.85 7.44 19.39
CA ALA A 803 6.74 8.50 18.95
C ALA A 803 6.06 9.88 18.93
N ARG A 804 4.73 9.91 18.73
CA ARG A 804 3.91 11.13 18.87
C ARG A 804 3.66 11.55 20.32
N GLY A 805 3.88 10.66 21.29
CA GLY A 805 3.72 10.94 22.73
C GLY A 805 2.42 10.41 23.35
N MET A 806 1.66 9.57 22.64
CA MET A 806 0.46 8.93 23.17
C MET A 806 0.83 7.79 24.12
N LYS A 807 0.05 7.56 25.18
CA LYS A 807 0.30 6.40 26.06
C LYS A 807 -0.25 5.14 25.42
N ILE A 808 0.43 4.01 25.62
CA ILE A 808 0.07 2.72 25.02
C ILE A 808 -1.40 2.32 25.28
N ASP A 809 -1.88 2.58 26.49
CA ASP A 809 -3.22 2.20 26.93
C ASP A 809 -4.34 3.11 26.40
N ASP A 810 -3.99 4.26 25.83
CA ASP A 810 -4.97 5.20 25.27
C ASP A 810 -5.42 4.78 23.86
N PHE A 811 -4.59 4.03 23.12
CA PHE A 811 -4.88 3.67 21.73
C PHE A 811 -4.85 2.15 21.45
N ALA A 812 -4.06 1.34 22.16
CA ALA A 812 -3.98 -0.10 21.87
C ALA A 812 -5.33 -0.83 21.93
N PRO A 813 -6.27 -0.47 22.85
CA PRO A 813 -7.62 -1.04 22.85
C PRO A 813 -8.49 -0.74 21.61
N ASN A 814 -8.13 0.30 20.86
CA ASN A 814 -8.81 0.79 19.65
C ASN A 814 -8.18 0.22 18.37
N LEU A 815 -7.16 -0.64 18.48
CA LEU A 815 -6.61 -1.38 17.35
C LEU A 815 -7.44 -2.66 17.12
N SER A 816 -7.90 -2.83 15.88
CA SER A 816 -8.53 -4.06 15.40
C SER A 816 -7.64 -4.75 14.37
N PHE A 817 -7.86 -6.03 14.14
CA PHE A 817 -7.11 -6.82 13.17
C PHE A 817 -8.03 -7.53 12.18
N PHE A 818 -7.54 -7.83 10.98
CA PHE A 818 -8.33 -8.51 9.95
C PHE A 818 -7.49 -9.49 9.14
N PHE A 819 -7.83 -10.78 9.20
CA PHE A 819 -7.11 -11.86 8.50
C PHE A 819 -7.96 -12.54 7.42
N SER A 820 -7.29 -13.13 6.43
CA SER A 820 -7.85 -14.09 5.48
C SER A 820 -7.69 -15.52 6.02
N ASN A 821 -8.64 -16.40 5.70
CA ASN A 821 -8.53 -17.85 5.91
C ASN A 821 -8.65 -18.61 4.58
N GLY A 822 -7.63 -19.40 4.26
CA GLY A 822 -7.58 -20.33 3.13
C GLY A 822 -7.48 -21.80 3.56
N MET A 823 -6.95 -22.64 2.67
CA MET A 823 -6.86 -24.10 2.89
C MET A 823 -5.54 -24.57 3.50
N ASP A 824 -4.51 -23.71 3.49
CA ASP A 824 -3.20 -24.03 4.06
C ASP A 824 -3.29 -24.36 5.56
N PRO A 825 -2.55 -25.37 6.06
CA PRO A 825 -2.66 -25.85 7.45
C PRO A 825 -2.51 -24.77 8.52
N GLU A 826 -1.69 -23.75 8.27
CA GLU A 826 -1.36 -22.67 9.20
C GLU A 826 -2.58 -21.78 9.53
N TYR A 827 -3.58 -21.70 8.64
CA TYR A 827 -4.82 -20.96 8.92
C TYR A 827 -5.60 -21.53 10.11
N SER A 828 -5.41 -22.83 10.41
CA SER A 828 -6.02 -23.45 11.59
C SER A 828 -5.54 -22.81 12.90
N VAL A 829 -4.35 -22.19 12.93
CA VAL A 829 -3.69 -21.61 14.11
C VAL A 829 -3.43 -20.10 14.03
N ILE A 830 -3.67 -19.45 12.88
CA ILE A 830 -3.31 -18.04 12.65
C ILE A 830 -3.77 -17.10 13.77
N GLY A 831 -5.05 -17.20 14.16
CA GLY A 831 -5.64 -16.33 15.17
C GLY A 831 -5.11 -16.56 16.58
N ARG A 832 -4.77 -17.79 16.97
CA ARG A 832 -4.22 -18.08 18.31
C ARG A 832 -2.76 -17.64 18.44
N VAL A 833 -2.00 -17.76 17.36
CA VAL A 833 -0.61 -17.27 17.28
C VAL A 833 -0.61 -15.73 17.36
N ALA A 834 -1.47 -15.05 16.60
CA ALA A 834 -1.60 -13.60 16.62
C ALA A 834 -1.86 -13.06 18.03
N ARG A 835 -2.85 -13.62 18.74
CA ARG A 835 -3.19 -13.22 20.11
C ARG A 835 -2.02 -13.37 21.07
N ARG A 836 -1.32 -14.52 21.05
CA ARG A 836 -0.23 -14.79 22.00
C ARG A 836 0.97 -13.86 21.77
N ILE A 837 1.36 -13.65 20.52
CA ILE A 837 2.46 -12.71 20.18
C ILE A 837 2.10 -11.31 20.69
N TRP A 838 0.90 -10.83 20.37
CA TRP A 838 0.45 -9.51 20.79
C TRP A 838 0.38 -9.35 22.31
N ALA A 839 -0.26 -10.30 23.01
CA ALA A 839 -0.43 -10.23 24.45
C ALA A 839 0.92 -10.21 25.19
N VAL A 840 1.85 -11.09 24.78
CA VAL A 840 3.19 -11.15 25.37
C VAL A 840 3.98 -9.87 25.09
N ALA A 841 3.96 -9.38 23.85
CA ALA A 841 4.65 -8.13 23.48
C ALA A 841 4.07 -6.93 24.23
N MET A 842 2.74 -6.76 24.24
CA MET A 842 2.07 -5.67 24.93
C MET A 842 2.39 -5.66 26.42
N LYS A 843 2.40 -6.82 27.07
CA LYS A 843 2.71 -6.93 28.49
C LYS A 843 4.19 -6.72 28.81
N ASN A 844 5.09 -7.43 28.11
CA ASN A 844 6.49 -7.54 28.51
C ASN A 844 7.37 -6.46 27.86
N LYS A 845 7.05 -6.04 26.63
CA LYS A 845 7.81 -5.01 25.91
C LYS A 845 7.26 -3.61 26.15
N TYR A 846 5.93 -3.47 26.09
CA TYR A 846 5.28 -2.16 26.18
C TYR A 846 4.68 -1.83 27.55
N GLY A 847 4.64 -2.78 28.49
CA GLY A 847 4.10 -2.55 29.85
C GLY A 847 2.60 -2.24 29.88
N ALA A 848 1.86 -2.63 28.84
CA ALA A 848 0.46 -2.27 28.65
C ALA A 848 -0.49 -3.06 29.56
N ASN A 849 -1.65 -2.48 29.85
CA ASN A 849 -2.67 -3.09 30.70
C ASN A 849 -3.39 -4.30 30.05
N GLU A 850 -4.27 -4.94 30.81
CA GLU A 850 -5.00 -6.14 30.38
C GLU A 850 -5.85 -5.91 29.12
N ARG A 851 -6.47 -4.73 28.96
CA ARG A 851 -7.32 -4.40 27.81
C ARG A 851 -6.48 -4.27 26.54
N SER A 852 -5.30 -3.67 26.63
CA SER A 852 -4.35 -3.49 25.53
C SER A 852 -3.73 -4.81 25.05
N GLN A 853 -3.62 -5.81 25.93
CA GLN A 853 -3.12 -7.15 25.58
C GLN A 853 -4.10 -7.99 24.76
N LYS A 854 -5.38 -7.59 24.67
CA LYS A 854 -6.44 -8.38 24.03
C LYS A 854 -6.58 -8.06 22.54
N LEU A 855 -5.85 -8.80 21.70
CA LEU A 855 -5.99 -8.70 20.25
C LEU A 855 -7.34 -9.24 19.76
N LYS A 856 -8.18 -8.31 19.27
CA LYS A 856 -9.47 -8.60 18.63
C LYS A 856 -9.26 -8.61 17.11
N TYR A 857 -9.91 -9.54 16.42
CA TYR A 857 -9.79 -9.64 14.97
C TYR A 857 -11.09 -10.07 14.28
N HIS A 858 -11.18 -9.75 13.00
CA HIS A 858 -12.11 -10.30 12.03
C HIS A 858 -11.42 -11.33 11.12
N ILE A 859 -12.15 -12.30 10.60
CA ILE A 859 -11.67 -13.28 9.60
C ILE A 859 -12.67 -13.31 8.44
N GLN A 860 -12.16 -13.28 7.22
CA GLN A 860 -12.92 -13.49 5.98
C GLN A 860 -12.31 -14.65 5.19
N THR A 861 -13.15 -15.47 4.56
CA THR A 861 -12.71 -16.60 3.73
C THR A 861 -12.08 -16.12 2.41
N ARG A 862 -11.01 -16.80 1.98
CA ARG A 862 -10.24 -16.51 0.77
C ARG A 862 -11.04 -16.78 -0.53
N LEU A 863 -11.07 -15.81 -1.45
CA LEU A 863 -11.78 -15.92 -2.74
C LEU A 863 -11.06 -16.79 -3.81
N PRO A 864 -9.72 -16.80 -3.94
CA PRO A 864 -8.98 -17.68 -4.86
C PRO A 864 -9.25 -19.19 -4.74
N ALA A 865 -9.83 -19.64 -3.62
CA ALA A 865 -10.31 -21.02 -3.48
C ALA A 865 -11.56 -21.30 -4.34
N ALA A 866 -12.32 -20.26 -4.70
CA ALA A 866 -13.49 -20.33 -5.58
C ALA A 866 -13.07 -20.11 -7.04
N ARG A 867 -12.89 -21.20 -7.80
CA ARG A 867 -12.59 -21.14 -9.25
C ARG A 867 -13.84 -20.75 -10.06
N CYS A 868 -13.63 -20.07 -11.19
CA CYS A 868 -14.72 -19.70 -12.11
C CYS A 868 -15.35 -20.91 -12.84
N THR A 869 -14.72 -22.09 -12.82
CA THR A 869 -15.20 -23.32 -13.46
C THR A 869 -15.31 -24.49 -12.47
N PRO A 870 -16.37 -25.31 -12.59
CA PRO A 870 -17.77 -24.94 -12.38
C PRO A 870 -18.06 -24.63 -10.90
N ARG A 871 -18.87 -23.59 -10.65
CA ARG A 871 -19.46 -23.26 -9.33
C ARG A 871 -20.51 -24.31 -8.91
N LYS A 872 -20.11 -25.56 -8.69
CA LYS A 872 -20.91 -26.58 -7.99
C LYS A 872 -19.99 -27.40 -7.09
N TRP A 873 -19.88 -27.00 -5.84
CA TRP A 873 -19.67 -27.95 -4.76
C TRP A 873 -21.05 -28.35 -4.23
N THR A 874 -21.28 -29.64 -4.22
CA THR A 874 -22.54 -30.35 -4.02
C THR A 874 -23.26 -29.97 -2.74
N SER A 875 -24.51 -29.51 -2.89
CA SER A 875 -25.55 -29.66 -1.87
C SER A 875 -25.95 -31.14 -1.76
N THR A 876 -25.21 -31.93 -0.98
CA THR A 876 -25.69 -33.23 -0.51
C THR A 876 -26.23 -33.05 0.90
N THR A 877 -27.54 -32.82 1.04
CA THR A 877 -28.41 -33.55 1.97
C THR A 877 -29.88 -33.12 1.82
N SER A 878 -30.75 -34.13 1.91
CA SER A 878 -32.22 -34.10 1.93
C SER A 878 -32.96 -33.90 0.60
N ALA A 879 -33.09 -35.00 -0.14
CA ALA A 879 -34.26 -35.23 -0.99
C ALA A 879 -35.52 -35.41 -0.09
N PRO A 880 -36.68 -34.83 -0.43
CA PRO A 880 -37.93 -35.12 0.27
C PRO A 880 -38.45 -36.49 -0.19
N ARG A 881 -38.70 -37.38 0.77
CA ARG A 881 -39.51 -38.58 0.53
C ARG A 881 -40.96 -38.14 0.32
N CYS A 882 -41.43 -38.13 -0.92
CA CYS A 882 -42.86 -38.25 -1.19
C CYS A 882 -43.31 -39.69 -0.89
N ARG A 883 -44.27 -39.84 0.02
CA ARG A 883 -45.18 -40.99 0.05
C ARG A 883 -46.49 -40.54 -0.59
N ARG A 884 -46.80 -41.20 -1.72
CA ARG A 884 -48.03 -41.20 -2.52
C ARG A 884 -48.37 -39.91 -3.25
#